data_AF-A0A6G6WUV6-F1
#
_entry.id   AF-A0A6G6WUV6-F1
#
_cell.length_a   1.000
_cell.length_b   1.000
_cell.length_c   1.000
_cell.angle_alpha   90.00
_cell.angle_beta   90.00
_cell.angle_gamma   90.00
#
_symmetry.space_group_name_H-M   'P 1'
#
loop_
_entity.id
_entity.type
_entity.pdbx_description
1 polymer ?
#
loop_
_entity_poly.entity_id
_entity_poly.type
_entity_poly.pdbx_seq_one_letter_code
_entity_poly.pdbx_strand_id
1 'polypeptide(L)'
;MSLSSTLLFPQNQTAPVAVLDGIALKLGPGRRVEAAEALTHLIREPHLICHSAFVIERLGFAAEAPRAVIRQAREQKHVDVAELFAFVCPARFATPTPKGLGRALNLDVSVDETELLRAIADDLLGRLASPNYPLIRETAENAAFLARANWPWARAVMTALTKANPRLDIGTFVTGLNVWDRIDEWEDDGGRPPGSHIGVTPDEAKDFLAQVLGSGAEMRVEQKDYAATTTHAFQPRDDGAANNILLAEAGTGLGKTLGYLSPSWLWARKNNAPVWVSTYTKNLQRQIDQETQRIVADPAERRDRIVIRKGRENYVCLLNLQETFAKMSSANARSALLAALIARWVRASRDGDMVGGDFPSWLLPLFNDVTLDGEGRALSPASLGLTDRRGECIYAACPHYRKCFIERAMVQGRRADLVIANHALVLRKAAVDQAIGYTQTKEEQSAPQDLRRLVFDEGHHLFDASDSAFSGHLTALETAELRRWLRGPESAGRRGRGLRERVGDLVGDDETAERHLNAVLSAANALPGPGWTRRIQAGTPEGAAESFLSLVRQQVLARAEQNSGQTLETDCMPLVDGLGAAAGELAAALIDLKRPMASLANALAKKLDDEAAELSTYDRGRIEAVARSLRRRGELMVGSWVDMIERLLDKPNPLFVEWFSVDQMFGREADVGLHSHWIDPTEPLALVVLKPADGVVITSATLKDRPPEAPEDWTNAETRTGAVHLPYPVRRISYESPFDYKSASRIIVVNDVNREDMDQLAAAYRELFLAAQGGSLGLFTAISRLRAVYKRLVRPLAQKGLPLYAQHVDPIDTGTLVDMFRAERDACLLGTDAVRDGVDVPGDSLRLIVLDRVPWGTPTILERARRQAFGGQAYTDMTVRLRLRQAFGRLIRREGDRGAFVVLDPRLASRFCTAFPPGMRIERVGLVDAIDMVRDFIQSPA
;
A
#
# COMPACT_ATOMS: atom_id res chain seq x y z
N MET A 1 -23.08 51.74 -6.87
CA MET A 1 -24.31 51.88 -7.67
C MET A 1 -24.93 50.51 -7.82
N SER A 2 -26.26 50.49 -7.68
CA SER A 2 -27.18 49.34 -7.58
C SER A 2 -27.08 48.33 -8.74
N LEU A 3 -26.94 47.04 -8.39
CA LEU A 3 -27.51 45.92 -9.13
C LEU A 3 -28.12 44.91 -8.13
N SER A 4 -29.41 45.12 -7.89
CA SER A 4 -30.48 44.16 -7.60
C SER A 4 -30.18 42.88 -6.82
N SER A 5 -30.70 42.88 -5.60
CA SER A 5 -31.01 41.78 -4.71
C SER A 5 -32.15 40.88 -5.21
N THR A 6 -31.95 40.11 -6.28
CA THR A 6 -32.95 39.13 -6.74
C THR A 6 -32.30 37.92 -7.40
N LEU A 7 -31.92 36.95 -6.57
CA LEU A 7 -31.91 35.48 -6.80
C LEU A 7 -31.48 34.82 -5.47
N LEU A 8 -32.41 34.94 -4.50
CA LEU A 8 -32.31 34.50 -3.11
C LEU A 8 -32.90 33.07 -2.96
N PHE A 9 -32.03 32.08 -2.67
CA PHE A 9 -32.25 30.71 -2.12
C PHE A 9 -32.96 29.60 -2.96
N PRO A 10 -32.71 28.28 -2.80
CA PRO A 10 -31.48 27.50 -2.54
C PRO A 10 -31.28 26.36 -3.59
N GLN A 11 -30.49 26.52 -4.66
CA GLN A 11 -30.42 25.44 -5.68
C GLN A 11 -29.78 24.12 -5.18
N ASN A 12 -28.98 24.13 -4.11
CA ASN A 12 -28.31 22.92 -3.62
C ASN A 12 -29.18 22.06 -2.68
N GLN A 13 -30.15 22.64 -1.96
CA GLN A 13 -31.10 21.88 -1.13
C GLN A 13 -32.36 21.45 -1.90
N THR A 14 -32.61 21.99 -3.09
CA THR A 14 -33.72 21.58 -3.98
C THR A 14 -33.34 20.49 -4.97
N ALA A 15 -32.04 20.17 -5.13
CA ALA A 15 -31.64 19.08 -6.01
C ALA A 15 -32.31 17.77 -5.56
N PRO A 16 -32.83 16.96 -6.50
CA PRO A 16 -33.34 15.64 -6.17
C PRO A 16 -32.22 14.80 -5.53
N VAL A 17 -32.56 14.07 -4.48
CA VAL A 17 -31.60 13.21 -3.77
C VAL A 17 -31.58 11.85 -4.44
N ALA A 18 -30.38 11.37 -4.74
CA ALA A 18 -30.13 10.09 -5.37
C ALA A 18 -29.23 9.23 -4.47
N VAL A 19 -29.73 8.05 -4.08
CA VAL A 19 -28.97 7.07 -3.30
C VAL A 19 -28.91 5.76 -4.07
N LEU A 20 -27.72 5.17 -4.16
CA LEU A 20 -27.53 3.85 -4.75
C LEU A 20 -28.20 2.79 -3.88
N ASP A 21 -29.09 1.99 -4.48
CA ASP A 21 -29.76 0.86 -3.84
C ASP A 21 -29.41 -0.44 -4.59
N GLY A 22 -28.30 -1.06 -4.19
CA GLY A 22 -27.73 -2.24 -4.84
C GLY A 22 -27.23 -1.96 -6.25
N ILE A 23 -28.10 -2.10 -7.25
CA ILE A 23 -27.87 -1.77 -8.68
C ILE A 23 -28.94 -0.84 -9.25
N ALA A 24 -29.83 -0.33 -8.40
CA ALA A 24 -30.87 0.62 -8.72
C ALA A 24 -30.54 1.97 -8.07
N LEU A 25 -31.38 2.97 -8.34
CA LEU A 25 -31.27 4.28 -7.74
C LEU A 25 -32.58 4.63 -7.02
N LYS A 26 -32.47 5.07 -5.78
CA LYS A 26 -33.57 5.64 -5.01
C LYS A 26 -33.58 7.15 -5.19
N LEU A 27 -34.68 7.68 -5.73
CA LEU A 27 -34.92 9.10 -5.99
C LEU A 27 -35.90 9.64 -4.94
N GLY A 28 -35.40 10.14 -3.81
CA GLY A 28 -36.22 10.57 -2.66
C GLY A 28 -36.97 9.43 -1.95
N PRO A 29 -37.94 9.75 -1.08
CA PRO A 29 -38.67 8.74 -0.31
C PRO A 29 -39.57 7.90 -1.24
N GLY A 30 -39.21 6.63 -1.43
CA GLY A 30 -40.10 5.62 -2.02
C GLY A 30 -40.05 5.41 -3.55
N ARG A 31 -39.35 6.26 -4.32
CA ARG A 31 -39.20 6.02 -5.77
C ARG A 31 -37.88 5.31 -6.08
N ARG A 32 -37.95 4.02 -6.40
CA ARG A 32 -36.82 3.20 -6.86
C ARG A 32 -36.88 3.04 -8.38
N VAL A 33 -35.78 3.34 -9.08
CA VAL A 33 -35.67 3.22 -10.54
C VAL A 33 -34.51 2.29 -10.91
N GLU A 34 -34.69 1.48 -11.94
CA GLU A 34 -33.70 0.51 -12.39
C GLU A 34 -32.52 1.19 -13.12
N ALA A 35 -31.39 0.47 -13.27
CA ALA A 35 -30.11 1.03 -13.68
C ALA A 35 -30.14 1.92 -14.95
N ALA A 36 -30.84 1.48 -16.01
CA ALA A 36 -30.92 2.24 -17.27
C ALA A 36 -31.75 3.53 -17.14
N GLU A 37 -32.87 3.48 -16.40
CA GLU A 37 -33.69 4.65 -16.10
C GLU A 37 -32.94 5.60 -15.16
N ALA A 38 -32.23 5.06 -14.16
CA ALA A 38 -31.40 5.81 -13.24
C ALA A 38 -30.33 6.64 -13.97
N LEU A 39 -29.61 6.05 -14.92
CA LEU A 39 -28.63 6.78 -15.74
C LEU A 39 -29.29 7.92 -16.53
N THR A 40 -30.49 7.69 -17.06
CA THR A 40 -31.25 8.73 -17.77
C THR A 40 -31.60 9.90 -16.86
N HIS A 41 -31.99 9.64 -15.61
CA HIS A 41 -32.21 10.68 -14.61
C HIS A 41 -30.93 11.45 -14.29
N LEU A 42 -29.82 10.73 -14.07
CA LEU A 42 -28.53 11.36 -13.75
C LEU A 42 -28.00 12.21 -14.90
N ILE A 43 -28.32 11.90 -16.16
CA ILE A 43 -27.97 12.73 -17.32
C ILE A 43 -28.83 13.99 -17.41
N ARG A 44 -30.12 13.89 -17.08
CA ARG A 44 -31.10 14.97 -17.29
C ARG A 44 -30.90 16.15 -16.34
N GLU A 45 -30.56 15.89 -15.08
CA GLU A 45 -30.45 16.93 -14.06
C GLU A 45 -29.43 16.62 -12.96
N PRO A 46 -28.86 17.65 -12.31
CA PRO A 46 -28.00 17.46 -11.14
C PRO A 46 -28.76 16.82 -9.97
N HIS A 47 -28.07 16.00 -9.19
CA HIS A 47 -28.63 15.33 -8.01
C HIS A 47 -27.70 15.53 -6.81
N LEU A 48 -28.28 15.57 -5.61
CA LEU A 48 -27.53 15.39 -4.36
C LEU A 48 -27.20 13.90 -4.22
N ILE A 49 -25.93 13.55 -4.23
CA ILE A 49 -25.46 12.16 -4.32
C ILE A 49 -24.19 11.97 -3.49
N CYS A 50 -23.91 10.74 -3.06
CA CYS A 50 -22.62 10.40 -2.44
C CYS A 50 -21.79 9.57 -3.40
N HIS A 51 -20.63 10.09 -3.77
CA HIS A 51 -19.66 9.43 -4.64
C HIS A 51 -20.22 9.05 -6.03
N SER A 52 -20.66 10.09 -6.75
CA SER A 52 -21.26 10.05 -8.09
C SER A 52 -20.55 9.11 -9.07
N ALA A 53 -19.21 9.14 -9.15
CA ALA A 53 -18.46 8.28 -10.06
C ALA A 53 -18.67 6.78 -9.79
N PHE A 54 -18.74 6.38 -8.52
CA PHE A 54 -18.97 4.99 -8.13
C PHE A 54 -20.40 4.57 -8.44
N VAL A 55 -21.37 5.42 -8.11
CA VAL A 55 -22.79 5.19 -8.42
C VAL A 55 -22.99 5.03 -9.92
N ILE A 56 -22.48 5.96 -10.73
CA ILE A 56 -22.64 5.98 -12.18
C ILE A 56 -21.96 4.76 -12.85
N GLU A 57 -20.72 4.43 -12.47
CA GLU A 57 -20.02 3.27 -13.04
C GLU A 57 -20.74 1.95 -12.69
N ARG A 58 -21.30 1.84 -11.48
CA ARG A 58 -22.04 0.66 -11.05
C ARG A 58 -23.38 0.52 -11.77
N LEU A 59 -24.13 1.61 -11.93
CA LEU A 59 -25.34 1.63 -12.75
C LEU A 59 -25.03 1.34 -14.23
N GLY A 60 -23.93 1.92 -14.75
CA GLY A 60 -23.44 1.68 -16.10
C GLY A 60 -23.12 0.21 -16.35
N PHE A 61 -22.42 -0.43 -15.41
CA PHE A 61 -22.17 -1.87 -15.45
C PHE A 61 -23.47 -2.67 -15.40
N ALA A 62 -24.37 -2.36 -14.46
CA ALA A 62 -25.61 -3.09 -14.28
C ALA A 62 -26.56 -2.98 -15.49
N ALA A 63 -26.59 -1.82 -16.14
CA ALA A 63 -27.39 -1.55 -17.34
C ALA A 63 -26.71 -2.01 -18.64
N GLU A 64 -25.47 -2.51 -18.59
CA GLU A 64 -24.64 -2.75 -19.77
C GLU A 64 -24.56 -1.51 -20.69
N ALA A 65 -24.53 -0.33 -20.08
CA ALA A 65 -24.66 0.93 -20.79
C ALA A 65 -23.40 1.21 -21.65
N PRO A 66 -23.56 1.79 -22.84
CA PRO A 66 -22.44 2.28 -23.63
C PRO A 66 -21.59 3.28 -22.84
N ARG A 67 -20.26 3.25 -23.02
CA ARG A 67 -19.34 4.19 -22.35
C ARG A 67 -19.69 5.67 -22.57
N ALA A 68 -20.31 6.00 -23.70
CA ALA A 68 -20.81 7.35 -23.97
C ALA A 68 -21.91 7.79 -22.99
N VAL A 69 -22.83 6.89 -22.62
CA VAL A 69 -23.91 7.17 -21.64
C VAL A 69 -23.33 7.39 -20.25
N ILE A 70 -22.40 6.51 -19.84
CA ILE A 70 -21.66 6.63 -18.57
C ILE A 70 -20.93 7.98 -18.52
N ARG A 71 -20.25 8.36 -19.61
CA ARG A 71 -19.55 9.63 -19.73
C ARG A 71 -20.49 10.83 -19.60
N GLN A 72 -21.63 10.83 -20.30
CA GLN A 72 -22.62 11.90 -20.21
C GLN A 72 -23.14 12.08 -18.78
N ALA A 73 -23.44 10.97 -18.08
CA ALA A 73 -23.86 11.02 -16.69
C ALA A 73 -22.75 11.61 -15.78
N ARG A 74 -21.48 11.30 -16.04
CA ARG A 74 -20.34 11.84 -15.26
C ARG A 74 -20.05 13.32 -15.54
N GLU A 75 -20.32 13.80 -16.75
CA GLU A 75 -20.14 15.21 -17.13
C GLU A 75 -21.21 16.11 -16.48
N GLN A 76 -22.31 15.52 -15.98
CA GLN A 76 -23.33 16.25 -15.25
C GLN A 76 -22.81 16.75 -13.90
N LYS A 77 -23.15 18.01 -13.58
CA LYS A 77 -22.68 18.72 -12.39
C LYS A 77 -23.44 18.32 -11.10
N HIS A 78 -23.37 17.04 -10.74
CA HIS A 78 -23.98 16.55 -9.49
C HIS A 78 -23.41 17.26 -8.26
N VAL A 79 -24.25 17.37 -7.23
CA VAL A 79 -23.90 17.94 -5.93
C VAL A 79 -23.41 16.79 -5.06
N ASP A 80 -22.11 16.49 -5.15
CA ASP A 80 -21.54 15.29 -4.52
C ASP A 80 -21.12 15.55 -3.07
N VAL A 81 -21.76 14.86 -2.12
CA VAL A 81 -21.52 15.01 -0.69
C VAL A 81 -20.14 14.49 -0.29
N ALA A 82 -19.56 13.53 -1.02
CA ALA A 82 -18.21 13.06 -0.77
C ALA A 82 -17.16 14.14 -1.09
N GLU A 83 -17.39 14.95 -2.13
CA GLU A 83 -16.55 16.12 -2.43
C GLU A 83 -16.64 17.17 -1.32
N LEU A 84 -17.85 17.47 -0.84
CA LEU A 84 -18.04 18.41 0.27
C LEU A 84 -17.38 17.90 1.56
N PHE A 85 -17.52 16.61 1.86
CA PHE A 85 -16.88 15.99 3.02
C PHE A 85 -15.36 16.12 2.94
N ALA A 86 -14.74 15.79 1.81
CA ALA A 86 -13.29 15.91 1.62
C ALA A 86 -12.80 17.38 1.74
N PHE A 87 -13.63 18.34 1.35
CA PHE A 87 -13.33 19.76 1.48
C PHE A 87 -13.42 20.29 2.93
N VAL A 88 -14.47 19.88 3.64
CA VAL A 88 -14.83 20.38 5.00
C VAL A 88 -14.13 19.61 6.11
N CYS A 89 -13.94 18.31 5.94
CA CYS A 89 -13.29 17.42 6.89
C CYS A 89 -12.04 16.79 6.26
N PRO A 90 -11.08 17.59 5.75
CA PRO A 90 -9.87 17.03 5.15
C PRO A 90 -9.12 16.17 6.17
N ALA A 91 -8.47 15.10 5.69
CA ALA A 91 -7.75 14.11 6.52
C ALA A 91 -8.60 13.32 7.54
N ARG A 92 -9.93 13.46 7.52
CA ARG A 92 -10.83 12.64 8.35
C ARG A 92 -11.19 11.35 7.62
N PHE A 93 -10.98 10.22 8.28
CA PHE A 93 -11.37 8.91 7.75
C PHE A 93 -12.90 8.79 7.65
N ALA A 94 -13.37 8.29 6.50
CA ALA A 94 -14.75 7.85 6.28
C ALA A 94 -14.80 6.90 5.09
N THR A 95 -15.76 5.98 5.07
CA THR A 95 -16.10 5.23 3.85
C THR A 95 -17.01 6.07 2.96
N PRO A 96 -16.90 5.96 1.62
CA PRO A 96 -17.63 6.83 0.67
C PRO A 96 -19.09 6.41 0.47
N THR A 97 -19.81 6.10 1.55
CA THR A 97 -21.24 5.75 1.55
C THR A 97 -22.02 6.73 2.44
N PRO A 98 -23.33 6.91 2.24
CA PRO A 98 -24.14 7.77 3.11
C PRO A 98 -23.97 7.42 4.60
N LYS A 99 -24.08 6.13 4.95
CA LYS A 99 -23.84 5.64 6.32
C LYS A 99 -22.40 5.85 6.78
N GLY A 100 -21.43 5.64 5.90
CA GLY A 100 -20.01 5.87 6.18
C GLY A 100 -19.71 7.30 6.59
N LEU A 101 -20.16 8.27 5.78
CA LEU A 101 -20.03 9.69 6.07
C LEU A 101 -20.85 10.09 7.31
N GLY A 102 -22.06 9.56 7.46
CA GLY A 102 -22.92 9.80 8.64
C GLY A 102 -22.25 9.36 9.95
N ARG A 103 -21.72 8.13 10.00
CA ARG A 103 -20.93 7.63 11.14
C ARG A 103 -19.72 8.50 11.41
N ALA A 104 -18.99 8.88 10.36
CA ALA A 104 -17.83 9.74 10.50
C ALA A 104 -18.20 11.10 11.10
N LEU A 105 -19.40 11.63 10.86
CA LEU A 105 -19.89 12.89 11.42
C LEU A 105 -20.64 12.75 12.76
N ASN A 106 -20.79 11.54 13.28
CA ASN A 106 -21.62 11.20 14.46
C ASN A 106 -23.12 11.53 14.28
N LEU A 107 -23.65 11.27 13.08
CA LEU A 107 -25.08 11.40 12.78
C LEU A 107 -25.82 10.08 12.98
N ASP A 108 -27.13 10.14 13.19
CA ASP A 108 -27.99 8.95 13.22
C ASP A 108 -28.07 8.33 11.82
N VAL A 109 -27.55 7.11 11.68
CA VAL A 109 -27.52 6.37 10.41
C VAL A 109 -28.65 5.35 10.27
N SER A 110 -29.59 5.33 11.22
CA SER A 110 -30.80 4.49 11.16
C SER A 110 -31.90 5.09 10.28
N VAL A 111 -31.82 6.39 10.00
CA VAL A 111 -32.75 7.10 9.12
C VAL A 111 -32.60 6.69 7.66
N ASP A 112 -33.58 7.06 6.84
CA ASP A 112 -33.53 6.82 5.39
C ASP A 112 -32.28 7.45 4.77
N GLU A 113 -31.58 6.73 3.89
CA GLU A 113 -30.33 7.23 3.32
C GLU A 113 -30.52 8.53 2.50
N THR A 114 -31.72 8.81 1.95
CA THR A 114 -31.98 10.08 1.26
C THR A 114 -32.09 11.25 2.23
N GLU A 115 -32.64 11.02 3.42
CA GLU A 115 -32.67 12.00 4.52
C GLU A 115 -31.28 12.18 5.12
N LEU A 116 -30.56 11.07 5.32
CA LEU A 116 -29.19 11.08 5.82
C LEU A 116 -28.26 11.92 4.94
N LEU A 117 -28.36 11.81 3.60
CA LEU A 117 -27.55 12.64 2.70
C LEU A 117 -27.80 14.14 2.86
N ARG A 118 -29.05 14.55 3.10
CA ARG A 118 -29.38 15.95 3.40
C ARG A 118 -28.79 16.37 4.74
N ALA A 119 -28.96 15.55 5.78
CA ALA A 119 -28.42 15.81 7.10
C ALA A 119 -26.89 15.94 7.10
N ILE A 120 -26.19 15.10 6.32
CA ILE A 120 -24.73 15.19 6.14
C ILE A 120 -24.36 16.53 5.49
N ALA A 121 -25.02 16.91 4.40
CA ALA A 121 -24.75 18.18 3.72
C ALA A 121 -24.95 19.38 4.66
N ASP A 122 -26.04 19.37 5.43
CA ASP A 122 -26.37 20.42 6.38
C ASP A 122 -25.38 20.48 7.55
N ASP A 123 -24.95 19.34 8.11
CA ASP A 123 -23.90 19.28 9.15
C ASP A 123 -22.57 19.85 8.64
N LEU A 124 -22.13 19.44 7.44
CA LEU A 124 -20.88 19.92 6.84
C LEU A 124 -20.90 21.44 6.60
N LEU A 125 -22.00 21.97 6.08
CA LEU A 125 -22.17 23.41 5.94
C LEU A 125 -22.27 24.12 7.30
N GLY A 126 -22.89 23.50 8.29
CA GLY A 126 -22.95 23.98 9.67
C GLY A 126 -21.58 24.10 10.32
N ARG A 127 -20.67 23.14 10.08
CA ARG A 127 -19.28 23.19 10.56
C ARG A 127 -18.52 24.36 9.98
N LEU A 128 -18.66 24.62 8.68
CA LEU A 128 -18.06 25.80 8.03
C LEU A 128 -18.63 27.12 8.55
N ALA A 129 -19.86 27.09 9.05
CA ALA A 129 -20.52 28.24 9.67
C ALA A 129 -20.06 28.49 11.13
N SER A 130 -19.10 27.72 11.65
CA SER A 130 -18.51 27.95 12.97
C SER A 130 -17.35 28.97 12.88
N PRO A 131 -17.29 29.97 13.78
CA PRO A 131 -16.15 30.89 13.85
C PRO A 131 -14.84 30.20 14.26
N ASN A 132 -14.92 29.03 14.90
CA ASN A 132 -13.78 28.25 15.37
C ASN A 132 -13.32 27.19 14.34
N TYR A 133 -13.84 27.24 13.10
CA TYR A 133 -13.45 26.27 12.08
C TYR A 133 -11.94 26.41 11.73
N PRO A 134 -11.16 25.32 11.72
CA PRO A 134 -9.71 25.39 11.51
C PRO A 134 -9.35 25.81 10.09
N LEU A 135 -8.22 26.53 9.94
CA LEU A 135 -7.69 26.97 8.64
C LEU A 135 -8.70 27.77 7.80
N ILE A 136 -9.54 28.58 8.44
CA ILE A 136 -10.69 29.22 7.80
C ILE A 136 -10.34 30.10 6.60
N ARG A 137 -9.25 30.85 6.69
CA ARG A 137 -8.75 31.70 5.60
C ARG A 137 -8.39 30.87 4.37
N GLU A 138 -7.60 29.81 4.58
CA GLU A 138 -7.16 28.92 3.49
C GLU A 138 -8.35 28.18 2.86
N THR A 139 -9.32 27.81 3.69
CA THR A 139 -10.59 27.19 3.26
C THR A 139 -11.35 28.12 2.33
N ALA A 140 -11.44 29.39 2.70
CA ALA A 140 -12.21 30.37 1.95
C ALA A 140 -11.51 30.81 0.64
N GLU A 141 -10.17 30.88 0.64
CA GLU A 141 -9.39 31.07 -0.60
C GLU A 141 -9.57 29.91 -1.58
N ASN A 142 -9.60 28.67 -1.10
CA ASN A 142 -9.93 27.50 -1.92
C ASN A 142 -11.38 27.56 -2.43
N ALA A 143 -12.35 27.93 -1.58
CA ALA A 143 -13.75 28.06 -1.98
C ALA A 143 -13.95 29.15 -3.05
N ALA A 144 -13.27 30.29 -2.93
CA ALA A 144 -13.29 31.36 -3.93
C ALA A 144 -12.67 30.90 -5.27
N PHE A 145 -11.56 30.16 -5.22
CA PHE A 145 -10.98 29.52 -6.40
C PHE A 145 -11.95 28.54 -7.07
N LEU A 146 -12.62 27.70 -6.29
CA LEU A 146 -13.58 26.72 -6.79
C LEU A 146 -14.89 27.35 -7.30
N ALA A 147 -15.28 28.51 -6.78
CA ALA A 147 -16.39 29.28 -7.33
C ALA A 147 -16.12 29.68 -8.80
N ARG A 148 -14.89 30.12 -9.11
CA ARG A 148 -14.46 30.43 -10.49
C ARG A 148 -14.42 29.18 -11.37
N ALA A 149 -14.10 28.03 -10.79
CA ALA A 149 -14.13 26.73 -11.45
C ALA A 149 -15.55 26.14 -11.60
N ASN A 150 -16.61 26.84 -11.19
CA ASN A 150 -18.00 26.37 -11.20
C ASN A 150 -18.24 25.07 -10.40
N TRP A 151 -17.59 24.92 -9.25
CA TRP A 151 -17.86 23.80 -8.34
C TRP A 151 -19.29 23.93 -7.75
N PRO A 152 -20.14 22.89 -7.82
CA PRO A 152 -21.54 22.98 -7.40
C PRO A 152 -21.75 23.43 -5.94
N TRP A 153 -20.85 23.08 -5.02
CA TRP A 153 -20.93 23.49 -3.62
C TRP A 153 -20.44 24.91 -3.32
N ALA A 154 -19.71 25.55 -4.25
CA ALA A 154 -18.96 26.76 -3.96
C ALA A 154 -19.82 27.88 -3.34
N ARG A 155 -21.03 28.11 -3.86
CA ARG A 155 -21.94 29.15 -3.33
C ARG A 155 -22.37 28.86 -1.89
N ALA A 156 -22.74 27.62 -1.58
CA ALA A 156 -23.19 27.22 -0.25
C ALA A 156 -22.04 27.31 0.76
N VAL A 157 -20.86 26.83 0.39
CA VAL A 157 -19.63 26.90 1.19
C VAL A 157 -19.24 28.35 1.48
N MET A 158 -19.19 29.21 0.46
CA MET A 158 -18.87 30.63 0.62
C MET A 158 -19.87 31.35 1.52
N THR A 159 -21.16 31.02 1.40
CA THR A 159 -22.21 31.59 2.27
C THR A 159 -22.00 31.17 3.72
N ALA A 160 -21.72 29.89 3.98
CA ALA A 160 -21.46 29.39 5.34
C ALA A 160 -20.24 30.07 5.97
N LEU A 161 -19.13 30.16 5.24
CA LEU A 161 -17.90 30.80 5.69
C LEU A 161 -18.09 32.30 6.00
N THR A 162 -18.80 33.03 5.12
CA THR A 162 -19.05 34.47 5.29
C THR A 162 -20.02 34.75 6.43
N LYS A 163 -21.03 33.89 6.62
CA LYS A 163 -21.98 34.00 7.75
C LYS A 163 -21.25 33.90 9.09
N ALA A 164 -20.29 32.99 9.20
CA ALA A 164 -19.47 32.81 10.39
C ALA A 164 -18.46 33.95 10.60
N ASN A 165 -17.97 34.54 9.50
CA ASN A 165 -16.90 35.52 9.52
C ASN A 165 -17.19 36.69 8.56
N PRO A 166 -18.05 37.64 8.95
CA PRO A 166 -18.44 38.75 8.07
C PRO A 166 -17.28 39.67 7.64
N ARG A 167 -16.15 39.62 8.37
CA ARG A 167 -14.93 40.39 8.08
C ARG A 167 -13.90 39.63 7.25
N LEU A 168 -14.22 38.41 6.80
CA LEU A 168 -13.32 37.59 6.01
C LEU A 168 -13.17 38.18 4.61
N ASP A 169 -12.17 39.03 4.43
CA ASP A 169 -11.83 39.62 3.13
C ASP A 169 -10.94 38.66 2.33
N ILE A 170 -11.43 38.21 1.17
CA ILE A 170 -10.74 37.27 0.30
C ILE A 170 -10.58 37.97 -1.05
N GLY A 171 -9.35 38.38 -1.35
CA GLY A 171 -9.03 39.02 -2.62
C GLY A 171 -9.48 38.19 -3.83
N THR A 172 -9.92 38.88 -4.88
CA THR A 172 -10.61 38.28 -6.05
C THR A 172 -9.79 37.26 -6.82
N PHE A 173 -8.45 37.26 -6.70
CA PHE A 173 -7.52 36.40 -7.44
C PHE A 173 -6.67 35.48 -6.55
N VAL A 174 -6.98 35.39 -5.25
CA VAL A 174 -6.24 34.51 -4.34
C VAL A 174 -6.59 33.05 -4.65
N THR A 175 -5.60 32.16 -4.50
CA THR A 175 -5.79 30.71 -4.53
C THR A 175 -5.23 30.11 -3.24
N GLY A 176 -5.91 29.09 -2.71
CA GLY A 176 -5.42 28.33 -1.57
C GLY A 176 -4.49 27.17 -1.95
N LEU A 177 -3.93 27.17 -3.17
CA LEU A 177 -3.15 26.07 -3.72
C LEU A 177 -1.66 26.10 -3.29
N ASN A 178 -1.13 27.26 -2.92
CA ASN A 178 0.26 27.43 -2.48
C ASN A 178 0.45 26.92 -1.03
N VAL A 179 0.19 25.64 -0.81
CA VAL A 179 0.21 25.03 0.52
C VAL A 179 1.60 25.07 1.17
N TRP A 180 2.66 25.03 0.37
CA TRP A 180 4.06 25.08 0.80
C TRP A 180 4.44 26.39 1.49
N ASP A 181 3.72 27.49 1.27
CA ASP A 181 4.00 28.76 1.95
C ASP A 181 3.54 28.74 3.42
N ARG A 182 2.74 27.73 3.80
CA ARG A 182 2.04 27.65 5.10
C ARG A 182 2.35 26.38 5.90
N ILE A 183 3.18 25.50 5.37
CA ILE A 183 3.67 24.32 6.08
C ILE A 183 4.84 24.74 6.95
N ASP A 184 4.79 24.34 8.22
CA ASP A 184 5.85 24.59 9.19
C ASP A 184 7.15 23.89 8.76
N GLU A 185 8.26 24.58 8.96
CA GLU A 185 9.58 24.01 8.72
C GLU A 185 9.94 23.03 9.84
N TRP A 186 10.59 21.93 9.48
CA TRP A 186 11.17 21.01 10.45
C TRP A 186 12.58 21.45 10.82
N GLU A 187 12.93 21.22 12.07
CA GLU A 187 14.24 21.52 12.63
C GLU A 187 15.02 20.22 12.89
N ASP A 188 16.33 20.28 12.66
CA ASP A 188 17.25 19.21 13.06
C ASP A 188 18.18 19.74 14.16
N ASP A 189 17.86 19.42 15.41
CA ASP A 189 18.67 19.72 16.59
C ASP A 189 19.77 18.66 16.86
N GLY A 190 19.93 17.68 15.94
CA GLY A 190 20.81 16.53 16.11
C GLY A 190 20.06 15.24 16.43
N GLY A 191 20.69 14.10 16.16
CA GLY A 191 20.17 12.79 16.54
C GLY A 191 20.27 12.54 18.06
N ARG A 192 19.69 11.45 18.55
CA ARG A 192 19.91 11.04 19.94
C ARG A 192 21.36 10.58 20.15
N PRO A 193 21.97 10.84 21.32
CA PRO A 193 23.22 10.17 21.67
C PRO A 193 22.98 8.65 21.77
N PRO A 194 24.06 7.83 21.75
CA PRO A 194 23.92 6.40 21.95
C PRO A 194 23.13 6.07 23.22
N GLY A 195 22.09 5.25 23.07
CA GLY A 195 21.25 4.85 24.18
C GLY A 195 21.95 3.91 25.16
N SER A 196 21.35 3.73 26.34
CA SER A 196 21.80 2.72 27.30
C SER A 196 21.28 1.32 26.92
N HIS A 197 21.58 0.31 27.74
CA HIS A 197 21.23 -1.10 27.47
C HIS A 197 20.45 -1.76 28.61
N ILE A 198 19.75 -0.98 29.44
CA ILE A 198 18.95 -1.41 30.57
C ILE A 198 17.81 -2.32 30.09
N GLY A 199 17.75 -3.54 30.64
CA GLY A 199 16.68 -4.50 30.35
C GLY A 199 15.31 -4.09 30.87
N VAL A 200 14.27 -4.69 30.29
CA VAL A 200 12.90 -4.63 30.80
C VAL A 200 12.58 -5.94 31.49
N THR A 201 12.10 -5.91 32.73
CA THR A 201 11.75 -7.15 33.44
C THR A 201 10.37 -7.65 33.00
N PRO A 202 10.10 -8.97 33.16
CA PRO A 202 8.76 -9.52 32.95
C PRO A 202 7.65 -8.77 33.68
N ASP A 203 7.87 -8.41 34.95
CA ASP A 203 6.86 -7.74 35.79
C ASP A 203 6.57 -6.32 35.29
N GLU A 204 7.60 -5.56 34.92
CA GLU A 204 7.42 -4.22 34.34
C GLU A 204 6.57 -4.27 33.06
N ALA A 205 6.82 -5.25 32.19
CA ALA A 205 6.06 -5.43 30.96
C ALA A 205 4.59 -5.81 31.25
N LYS A 206 4.35 -6.69 32.24
CA LYS A 206 3.00 -7.09 32.66
C LYS A 206 2.22 -5.93 33.29
N ASP A 207 2.87 -5.14 34.13
CA ASP A 207 2.27 -3.99 34.84
C ASP A 207 1.91 -2.88 33.85
N PHE A 208 2.83 -2.55 32.93
CA PHE A 208 2.56 -1.57 31.89
C PHE A 208 1.45 -2.02 30.93
N LEU A 209 1.43 -3.30 30.54
CA LEU A 209 0.34 -3.85 29.74
C LEU A 209 -1.01 -3.70 30.46
N ALA A 210 -1.07 -4.00 31.77
CA ALA A 210 -2.28 -3.84 32.56
C ALA A 210 -2.74 -2.37 32.62
N GLN A 211 -1.80 -1.43 32.74
CA GLN A 211 -2.07 0.00 32.69
C GLN A 211 -2.68 0.42 31.34
N VAL A 212 -2.09 -0.02 30.23
CA VAL A 212 -2.52 0.33 28.86
C VAL A 212 -3.88 -0.30 28.50
N LEU A 213 -4.16 -1.50 29.01
CA LEU A 213 -5.45 -2.16 28.82
C LEU A 213 -6.58 -1.47 29.62
N GLY A 214 -6.25 -0.91 30.79
CA GLY A 214 -7.21 -0.24 31.68
C GLY A 214 -8.00 -1.22 32.57
N SER A 215 -8.71 -0.68 33.56
CA SER A 215 -9.38 -1.46 34.62
C SER A 215 -10.61 -2.26 34.15
N GLY A 216 -11.16 -1.95 32.97
CA GLY A 216 -12.30 -2.65 32.38
C GLY A 216 -11.93 -3.74 31.39
N ALA A 217 -10.63 -3.98 31.16
CA ALA A 217 -10.18 -4.99 30.21
C ALA A 217 -10.22 -6.40 30.81
N GLU A 218 -10.56 -7.37 29.97
CA GLU A 218 -10.51 -8.79 30.31
C GLU A 218 -9.08 -9.22 30.66
N MET A 219 -8.94 -9.91 31.80
CA MET A 219 -7.65 -10.39 32.29
C MET A 219 -7.23 -11.67 31.57
N ARG A 220 -6.38 -11.53 30.56
CA ARG A 220 -5.81 -12.67 29.81
C ARG A 220 -4.42 -13.00 30.32
N VAL A 221 -4.30 -14.13 31.04
CA VAL A 221 -3.02 -14.61 31.60
C VAL A 221 -2.00 -14.84 30.49
N GLU A 222 -2.41 -15.51 29.41
CA GLU A 222 -1.53 -15.81 28.27
C GLU A 222 -1.01 -14.55 27.57
N GLN A 223 -1.79 -13.46 27.51
CA GLN A 223 -1.33 -12.18 26.97
C GLN A 223 -0.22 -11.57 27.84
N LYS A 224 -0.38 -11.65 29.17
CA LYS A 224 0.63 -11.18 30.13
C LYS A 224 1.89 -12.03 30.05
N ASP A 225 1.76 -13.34 29.89
CA ASP A 225 2.89 -14.25 29.75
C ASP A 225 3.62 -14.07 28.42
N TYR A 226 2.88 -13.80 27.33
CA TYR A 226 3.45 -13.39 26.05
C TYR A 226 4.25 -12.09 26.18
N ALA A 227 3.67 -11.05 26.80
CA ALA A 227 4.37 -9.79 27.06
C ALA A 227 5.64 -10.00 27.88
N ALA A 228 5.57 -10.80 28.94
CA ALA A 228 6.74 -11.17 29.74
C ALA A 228 7.80 -11.93 28.92
N THR A 229 7.40 -12.87 28.07
CA THR A 229 8.36 -13.65 27.27
C THR A 229 9.06 -12.79 26.22
N THR A 230 8.35 -11.82 25.63
CA THR A 230 8.95 -10.89 24.65
C THR A 230 10.06 -10.02 25.26
N THR A 231 10.11 -9.83 26.58
CA THR A 231 11.22 -9.13 27.28
C THR A 231 12.59 -9.75 27.03
N HIS A 232 12.66 -11.03 26.60
CA HIS A 232 13.92 -11.69 26.24
C HIS A 232 14.70 -10.89 25.19
N ALA A 233 14.04 -10.41 24.14
CA ALA A 233 14.66 -9.61 23.08
C ALA A 233 15.11 -8.22 23.54
N PHE A 234 14.66 -7.79 24.72
CA PHE A 234 14.95 -6.48 25.31
C PHE A 234 15.94 -6.57 26.47
N GLN A 235 16.54 -7.74 26.73
CA GLN A 235 17.65 -7.87 27.66
C GLN A 235 18.96 -7.33 27.06
N PRO A 236 19.90 -6.87 27.89
CA PRO A 236 21.29 -6.69 27.47
C PRO A 236 21.86 -8.00 26.89
N ARG A 237 22.87 -7.88 26.04
CA ARG A 237 23.60 -9.04 25.51
C ARG A 237 24.75 -9.36 26.46
N ASP A 238 24.91 -10.64 26.76
CA ASP A 238 26.03 -11.13 27.58
C ASP A 238 27.29 -11.43 26.73
N ASP A 239 27.11 -11.65 25.41
CA ASP A 239 28.19 -11.97 24.45
C ASP A 239 27.98 -11.20 23.12
N GLY A 240 29.09 -10.77 22.52
CA GLY A 240 29.15 -10.16 21.20
C GLY A 240 28.86 -11.13 20.04
N ALA A 241 28.89 -12.44 20.27
CA ALA A 241 28.58 -13.45 19.25
C ALA A 241 27.08 -13.80 19.14
N ALA A 242 26.31 -13.70 20.23
CA ALA A 242 24.89 -14.08 20.27
C ALA A 242 23.95 -12.89 20.47
N ASN A 243 22.83 -12.89 19.73
CA ASN A 243 21.78 -11.87 19.81
C ASN A 243 20.57 -12.44 20.56
N ASN A 244 19.77 -11.58 21.20
CA ASN A 244 18.57 -12.01 21.92
C ASN A 244 17.37 -12.11 20.95
N ILE A 245 17.18 -13.29 20.34
CA ILE A 245 16.15 -13.50 19.31
C ILE A 245 15.05 -14.44 19.82
N LEU A 246 13.80 -14.00 19.66
CA LEU A 246 12.59 -14.73 20.01
C LEU A 246 11.72 -14.96 18.77
N LEU A 247 11.43 -16.23 18.46
CA LEU A 247 10.33 -16.62 17.59
C LEU A 247 9.09 -16.91 18.45
N ALA A 248 8.02 -16.14 18.26
CA ALA A 248 6.81 -16.24 19.08
C ALA A 248 5.56 -16.43 18.21
N GLU A 249 5.00 -17.64 18.21
CA GLU A 249 3.67 -17.89 17.66
C GLU A 249 2.63 -17.46 18.71
N ALA A 250 1.78 -16.50 18.36
CA ALA A 250 0.78 -15.92 19.25
C ALA A 250 -0.58 -15.97 18.57
N GLY A 251 -1.43 -16.90 18.99
CA GLY A 251 -2.74 -17.14 18.40
C GLY A 251 -3.60 -15.88 18.24
N THR A 252 -4.46 -15.87 17.21
CA THR A 252 -5.38 -14.74 16.96
C THR A 252 -6.21 -14.46 18.22
N GLY A 253 -6.38 -13.17 18.56
CA GLY A 253 -7.16 -12.77 19.74
C GLY A 253 -6.36 -12.66 21.04
N LEU A 254 -5.12 -13.18 21.09
CA LEU A 254 -4.27 -13.08 22.28
C LEU A 254 -3.99 -11.64 22.72
N GLY A 255 -4.08 -10.67 21.80
CA GLY A 255 -3.66 -9.29 22.03
C GLY A 255 -2.15 -9.09 21.83
N LYS A 256 -1.60 -9.80 20.82
CA LYS A 256 -0.20 -9.80 20.37
C LYS A 256 0.39 -8.38 20.26
N THR A 257 -0.32 -7.45 19.61
CA THR A 257 0.16 -6.08 19.35
C THR A 257 0.53 -5.34 20.64
N LEU A 258 -0.40 -5.20 21.59
CA LEU A 258 -0.07 -4.57 22.88
C LEU A 258 0.93 -5.40 23.70
N GLY A 259 0.93 -6.72 23.52
CA GLY A 259 1.86 -7.64 24.17
C GLY A 259 3.33 -7.34 23.84
N TYR A 260 3.68 -7.16 22.56
CA TYR A 260 5.05 -6.81 22.17
C TYR A 260 5.33 -5.29 22.27
N LEU A 261 4.31 -4.43 22.10
CA LEU A 261 4.49 -2.98 22.20
C LEU A 261 4.82 -2.55 23.63
N SER A 262 4.32 -3.26 24.64
CA SER A 262 4.55 -2.94 26.05
C SER A 262 6.05 -2.96 26.42
N PRO A 263 6.79 -4.06 26.25
CA PRO A 263 8.23 -4.06 26.50
C PRO A 263 9.02 -3.22 25.49
N SER A 264 8.56 -3.09 24.25
CA SER A 264 9.20 -2.21 23.25
C SER A 264 9.22 -0.75 23.71
N TRP A 265 8.07 -0.25 24.17
CA TRP A 265 7.91 1.12 24.66
C TRP A 265 8.74 1.36 25.92
N LEU A 266 8.65 0.46 26.91
CA LEU A 266 9.42 0.56 28.15
C LEU A 266 10.92 0.57 27.88
N TRP A 267 11.39 -0.31 26.99
CA TRP A 267 12.81 -0.38 26.64
C TRP A 267 13.27 0.91 25.96
N ALA A 268 12.50 1.41 24.98
CA ALA A 268 12.84 2.65 24.27
C ALA A 268 12.99 3.85 25.22
N ARG A 269 12.03 3.97 26.17
CA ARG A 269 12.01 5.06 27.17
C ARG A 269 13.14 4.96 28.18
N LYS A 270 13.46 3.75 28.67
CA LYS A 270 14.58 3.52 29.59
C LYS A 270 15.93 3.81 28.97
N ASN A 271 16.06 3.52 27.69
CA ASN A 271 17.35 3.53 27.00
C ASN A 271 17.59 4.77 26.14
N ASN A 272 16.57 5.62 25.95
CA ASN A 272 16.63 6.74 25.03
C ASN A 272 17.07 6.30 23.62
N ALA A 273 16.63 5.13 23.17
CA ALA A 273 16.97 4.53 21.88
C ALA A 273 15.71 4.00 21.18
N PRO A 274 15.64 4.07 19.84
CA PRO A 274 14.45 3.66 19.10
C PRO A 274 14.28 2.13 19.10
N VAL A 275 13.02 1.68 19.14
CA VAL A 275 12.65 0.31 18.77
C VAL A 275 11.88 0.35 17.44
N TRP A 276 12.31 -0.48 16.48
CA TRP A 276 11.63 -0.58 15.19
C TRP A 276 10.60 -1.70 15.20
N VAL A 277 9.36 -1.35 14.93
CA VAL A 277 8.24 -2.28 14.76
C VAL A 277 7.93 -2.37 13.28
N SER A 278 8.10 -3.56 12.73
CA SER A 278 7.94 -3.86 11.32
C SER A 278 6.74 -4.78 11.12
N THR A 279 5.86 -4.47 10.17
CA THR A 279 4.71 -5.32 9.79
C THR A 279 4.62 -5.48 8.27
N TYR A 280 3.70 -6.28 7.75
CA TYR A 280 3.65 -6.58 6.32
C TYR A 280 2.95 -5.49 5.50
N THR A 281 1.70 -5.15 5.83
CA THR A 281 0.86 -4.26 5.00
C THR A 281 0.68 -2.86 5.60
N LYS A 282 0.31 -1.89 4.77
CA LYS A 282 0.01 -0.51 5.22
C LYS A 282 -1.22 -0.45 6.12
N ASN A 283 -2.21 -1.32 5.89
CA ASN A 283 -3.39 -1.43 6.75
C ASN A 283 -3.02 -1.91 8.15
N LEU A 284 -2.10 -2.87 8.26
CA LEU A 284 -1.57 -3.33 9.54
C LEU A 284 -0.76 -2.24 10.25
N GLN A 285 0.02 -1.44 9.52
CA GLN A 285 0.71 -0.27 10.12
C GLN A 285 -0.30 0.71 10.74
N ARG A 286 -1.40 1.00 10.04
CA ARG A 286 -2.49 1.86 10.55
C ARG A 286 -3.12 1.26 11.81
N GLN A 287 -3.30 -0.06 11.86
CA GLN A 287 -3.82 -0.75 13.04
C GLN A 287 -2.86 -0.64 14.24
N ILE A 288 -1.55 -0.81 14.03
CA ILE A 288 -0.54 -0.62 15.08
C ILE A 288 -0.54 0.84 15.57
N ASP A 289 -0.57 1.84 14.66
CA ASP A 289 -0.66 3.26 15.04
C ASP A 289 -1.94 3.56 15.85
N GLN A 290 -3.08 2.95 15.52
CA GLN A 290 -4.31 3.08 16.32
C GLN A 290 -4.14 2.50 17.73
N GLU A 291 -3.50 1.34 17.89
CA GLU A 291 -3.24 0.76 19.21
C GLU A 291 -2.28 1.61 20.06
N THR A 292 -1.37 2.36 19.43
CA THR A 292 -0.43 3.24 20.15
C THR A 292 -1.13 4.41 20.85
N GLN A 293 -2.39 4.73 20.51
CA GLN A 293 -3.21 5.70 21.23
C GLN A 293 -3.45 5.30 22.69
N ARG A 294 -3.42 4.00 23.00
CA ARG A 294 -3.54 3.48 24.36
C ARG A 294 -2.23 3.63 25.16
N ILE A 295 -1.10 3.71 24.45
CA ILE A 295 0.24 3.90 25.05
C ILE A 295 0.49 5.39 25.29
N VAL A 296 0.20 6.23 24.31
CA VAL A 296 0.32 7.69 24.39
C VAL A 296 -1.01 8.32 23.96
N ALA A 297 -1.77 8.82 24.94
CA ALA A 297 -3.11 9.37 24.70
C ALA A 297 -3.07 10.69 23.91
N ASP A 298 -2.17 11.61 24.30
CA ASP A 298 -2.04 12.91 23.65
C ASP A 298 -1.55 12.76 22.19
N PRO A 299 -2.32 13.22 21.18
CA PRO A 299 -1.92 13.11 19.78
C PRO A 299 -0.63 13.87 19.42
N ALA A 300 -0.33 14.98 20.10
CA ALA A 300 0.88 15.76 19.83
C ALA A 300 2.12 15.00 20.32
N GLU A 301 2.11 14.57 21.59
CA GLU A 301 3.18 13.73 22.13
C GLU A 301 3.36 12.42 21.34
N ARG A 302 2.25 11.77 20.96
CA ARG A 302 2.30 10.54 20.16
C ARG A 302 2.97 10.76 18.81
N ARG A 303 2.70 11.89 18.15
CA ARG A 303 3.29 12.23 16.86
C ARG A 303 4.81 12.38 16.93
N ASP A 304 5.32 12.90 18.05
CA ASP A 304 6.76 13.13 18.24
C ASP A 304 7.50 11.86 18.69
N ARG A 305 6.85 11.01 19.49
CA ARG A 305 7.45 9.79 20.03
C ARG A 305 7.29 8.56 19.13
N ILE A 306 6.25 8.53 18.30
CA ILE A 306 5.89 7.37 17.48
C ILE A 306 5.75 7.81 16.03
N VAL A 307 6.66 7.32 15.19
CA VAL A 307 6.79 7.75 13.79
C VAL A 307 6.51 6.59 12.86
N ILE A 308 5.63 6.82 11.87
CA ILE A 308 5.37 5.86 10.79
C ILE A 308 6.29 6.17 9.61
N ARG A 309 6.99 5.14 9.13
CA ARG A 309 7.93 5.20 8.02
C ARG A 309 7.41 4.35 6.86
N LYS A 310 7.20 4.99 5.71
CA LYS A 310 6.84 4.35 4.44
C LYS A 310 7.88 4.64 3.37
N GLY A 311 7.77 3.98 2.21
CA GLY A 311 8.56 4.33 1.03
C GLY A 311 8.18 5.72 0.50
N ARG A 312 9.12 6.39 -0.20
CA ARG A 312 8.95 7.76 -0.71
C ARG A 312 7.76 7.89 -1.66
N GLU A 313 7.43 6.81 -2.36
CA GLU A 313 6.31 6.70 -3.29
C GLU A 313 4.92 6.82 -2.62
N ASN A 314 4.87 6.82 -1.29
CA ASN A 314 3.65 6.92 -0.50
C ASN A 314 3.38 8.35 0.00
N TYR A 315 4.38 9.22 0.02
CA TYR A 315 4.24 10.58 0.52
C TYR A 315 4.06 11.57 -0.62
N VAL A 316 3.31 12.63 -0.37
CA VAL A 316 3.23 13.78 -1.28
C VAL A 316 4.58 14.49 -1.37
N CYS A 317 5.09 14.65 -2.59
CA CYS A 317 6.26 15.47 -2.87
C CYS A 317 5.80 16.91 -3.14
N LEU A 318 6.16 17.85 -2.25
CA LEU A 318 5.74 19.26 -2.39
C LEU A 318 6.21 19.92 -3.69
N LEU A 319 7.39 19.53 -4.19
CA LEU A 319 7.89 20.01 -5.48
C LEU A 319 7.01 19.51 -6.63
N ASN A 320 6.73 18.21 -6.67
CA ASN A 320 5.87 17.65 -7.71
C ASN A 320 4.43 18.17 -7.60
N LEU A 321 3.94 18.37 -6.38
CA LEU A 321 2.63 18.95 -6.09
C LEU A 321 2.52 20.35 -6.68
N GLN A 322 3.49 21.23 -6.43
CA GLN A 322 3.54 22.57 -6.98
C GLN A 322 3.49 22.56 -8.52
N GLU A 323 4.30 21.71 -9.15
CA GLU A 323 4.31 21.59 -10.61
C GLU A 323 2.97 21.05 -11.16
N THR A 324 2.36 20.11 -10.44
CA THR A 324 1.10 19.47 -10.81
C THR A 324 -0.07 20.45 -10.66
N PHE A 325 -0.12 21.21 -9.58
CA PHE A 325 -1.13 22.25 -9.36
C PHE A 325 -1.07 23.35 -10.43
N ALA A 326 0.14 23.73 -10.88
CA ALA A 326 0.28 24.67 -11.99
C ALA A 326 -0.37 24.16 -13.30
N LYS A 327 -0.42 22.85 -13.53
CA LYS A 327 -1.14 22.25 -14.67
C LYS A 327 -2.64 22.19 -14.41
N MET A 328 -3.02 21.62 -13.26
CA MET A 328 -4.42 21.27 -12.97
C MET A 328 -5.30 22.50 -12.81
N SER A 329 -4.77 23.56 -12.21
CA SER A 329 -5.51 24.81 -11.93
C SER A 329 -6.05 25.49 -13.18
N SER A 330 -5.40 25.30 -14.33
CA SER A 330 -5.76 25.94 -15.61
C SER A 330 -6.31 24.96 -16.66
N ALA A 331 -6.38 23.66 -16.35
CA ALA A 331 -6.80 22.64 -17.32
C ALA A 331 -8.32 22.59 -17.51
N ASN A 332 -9.05 22.28 -16.44
CA ASN A 332 -10.52 22.26 -16.44
C ASN A 332 -11.06 22.30 -15.00
N ALA A 333 -12.38 22.52 -14.86
CA ALA A 333 -13.06 22.62 -13.57
C ALA A 333 -12.83 21.41 -12.64
N ARG A 334 -12.87 20.18 -13.19
CA ARG A 334 -12.67 18.94 -12.42
C ARG A 334 -11.23 18.82 -11.91
N SER A 335 -10.26 19.20 -12.72
CA SER A 335 -8.84 19.23 -12.34
C SER A 335 -8.59 20.30 -11.27
N ALA A 336 -9.20 21.47 -11.40
CA ALA A 336 -9.15 22.51 -10.38
C ALA A 336 -9.77 22.04 -9.04
N LEU A 337 -10.90 21.33 -9.07
CA LEU A 337 -11.50 20.73 -7.89
C LEU A 337 -10.57 19.73 -7.21
N LEU A 338 -10.02 18.78 -7.96
CA LEU A 338 -9.08 17.80 -7.42
C LEU A 338 -7.86 18.48 -6.78
N ALA A 339 -7.29 19.51 -7.43
CA ALA A 339 -6.16 20.27 -6.88
C ALA A 339 -6.52 20.95 -5.54
N ALA A 340 -7.69 21.59 -5.45
CA ALA A 340 -8.13 22.23 -4.22
C ALA A 340 -8.41 21.23 -3.08
N LEU A 341 -9.01 20.06 -3.38
CA LEU A 341 -9.24 19.02 -2.38
C LEU A 341 -7.93 18.43 -1.86
N ILE A 342 -6.94 18.20 -2.74
CA ILE A 342 -5.60 17.80 -2.33
C ILE A 342 -4.93 18.91 -1.50
N ALA A 343 -5.07 20.19 -1.87
CA ALA A 343 -4.52 21.30 -1.11
C ALA A 343 -5.10 21.38 0.31
N ARG A 344 -6.43 21.23 0.45
CA ARG A 344 -7.12 21.12 1.76
C ARG A 344 -6.56 19.96 2.59
N TRP A 345 -6.37 18.79 1.97
CA TRP A 345 -5.79 17.63 2.63
C TRP A 345 -4.34 17.87 3.08
N VAL A 346 -3.45 18.35 2.20
CA VAL A 346 -2.03 18.58 2.54
C VAL A 346 -1.86 19.47 3.77
N ARG A 347 -2.72 20.49 3.92
CA ARG A 347 -2.70 21.39 5.08
C ARG A 347 -3.22 20.77 6.37
N ALA A 348 -4.15 19.81 6.26
CA ALA A 348 -4.71 19.10 7.40
C ALA A 348 -3.92 17.82 7.75
N SER A 349 -3.09 17.33 6.83
CA SER A 349 -2.42 16.04 6.97
C SER A 349 -1.37 16.03 8.07
N ARG A 350 -1.33 14.94 8.85
CA ARG A 350 -0.34 14.71 9.92
C ARG A 350 1.09 14.66 9.36
N ASP A 351 1.26 13.94 8.25
CA ASP A 351 2.55 13.51 7.72
C ASP A 351 2.62 13.40 6.19
N GLY A 352 1.61 13.86 5.46
CA GLY A 352 1.61 13.88 4.00
C GLY A 352 1.54 12.51 3.34
N ASP A 353 1.02 11.51 4.05
CA ASP A 353 0.89 10.14 3.58
C ASP A 353 -0.35 9.94 2.69
N MET A 354 -0.09 9.76 1.38
CA MET A 354 -1.11 9.55 0.35
C MET A 354 -1.61 8.11 0.26
N VAL A 355 -0.95 7.13 0.89
CA VAL A 355 -1.25 5.71 0.67
C VAL A 355 -1.39 4.94 1.98
N GLY A 356 -2.64 4.74 2.38
CA GLY A 356 -2.99 4.08 3.65
C GLY A 356 -2.71 4.94 4.88
N GLY A 357 -2.59 6.25 4.69
CA GLY A 357 -2.52 7.28 5.74
C GLY A 357 -3.86 8.01 5.89
N ASP A 358 -3.79 9.32 6.12
CA ASP A 358 -4.98 10.17 6.29
C ASP A 358 -5.55 10.71 4.96
N PHE A 359 -4.89 10.45 3.83
CA PHE A 359 -5.47 10.74 2.51
C PHE A 359 -6.65 9.81 2.22
N PRO A 360 -7.84 10.34 1.88
CA PRO A 360 -8.99 9.53 1.52
C PRO A 360 -8.74 8.83 0.17
N SER A 361 -8.41 7.55 0.20
CA SER A 361 -8.06 6.76 -1.00
C SER A 361 -9.18 6.69 -2.04
N TRP A 362 -10.45 6.78 -1.61
CA TRP A 362 -11.62 6.89 -2.48
C TRP A 362 -11.73 8.24 -3.22
N LEU A 363 -10.96 9.26 -2.84
CA LEU A 363 -11.03 10.58 -3.47
C LEU A 363 -10.58 10.54 -4.93
N LEU A 364 -9.47 9.86 -5.26
CA LEU A 364 -8.95 9.83 -6.64
C LEU A 364 -9.91 9.15 -7.63
N PRO A 365 -10.54 8.01 -7.29
CA PRO A 365 -11.59 7.43 -8.11
C PRO A 365 -12.72 8.34 -8.54
N LEU A 366 -13.09 9.34 -7.74
CA LEU A 366 -14.10 10.34 -8.13
C LEU A 366 -13.71 11.02 -9.44
N PHE A 367 -12.41 11.19 -9.69
CA PHE A 367 -11.85 11.95 -10.80
C PHE A 367 -11.28 11.07 -11.92
N ASN A 368 -11.64 9.78 -12.03
CA ASN A 368 -11.13 8.92 -13.12
C ASN A 368 -11.47 9.40 -14.56
N ASP A 369 -12.31 10.44 -14.70
CA ASP A 369 -12.59 11.19 -15.93
C ASP A 369 -11.49 12.22 -16.29
N VAL A 370 -10.66 12.61 -15.32
CA VAL A 370 -9.54 13.53 -15.50
C VAL A 370 -8.37 12.78 -16.14
N THR A 371 -7.99 13.22 -17.34
CA THR A 371 -6.81 12.73 -18.06
C THR A 371 -5.75 13.82 -18.11
N LEU A 372 -4.54 13.51 -17.63
CA LEU A 372 -3.40 14.45 -17.64
C LEU A 372 -2.37 14.12 -18.72
N ASP A 373 -2.34 12.88 -19.22
CA ASP A 373 -1.34 12.33 -20.14
C ASP A 373 -1.95 11.67 -21.38
N GLY A 374 -3.28 11.75 -21.56
CA GLY A 374 -3.98 11.20 -22.72
C GLY A 374 -4.18 9.67 -22.68
N GLU A 375 -3.75 8.99 -21.62
CA GLU A 375 -3.93 7.55 -21.46
C GLU A 375 -5.02 7.25 -20.42
N GLY A 376 -6.00 6.40 -20.76
CA GLY A 376 -7.14 6.05 -19.91
C GLY A 376 -6.78 5.08 -18.76
N ARG A 377 -5.79 5.42 -17.94
CA ARG A 377 -5.36 4.63 -16.77
C ARG A 377 -6.13 5.07 -15.52
N ALA A 378 -6.34 4.16 -14.58
CA ALA A 378 -6.91 4.50 -13.27
C ALA A 378 -6.00 5.50 -12.55
N LEU A 379 -6.58 6.54 -11.95
CA LEU A 379 -5.80 7.55 -11.24
C LEU A 379 -5.20 6.97 -9.96
N SER A 380 -3.93 7.29 -9.75
CA SER A 380 -3.18 7.00 -8.54
C SER A 380 -2.29 8.19 -8.21
N PRO A 381 -1.79 8.32 -6.96
CA PRO A 381 -0.83 9.37 -6.63
C PRO A 381 0.39 9.37 -7.57
N ALA A 382 0.85 8.16 -7.94
CA ALA A 382 1.97 7.97 -8.85
C ALA A 382 1.66 8.38 -10.31
N SER A 383 0.47 8.05 -10.84
CA SER A 383 0.11 8.43 -12.21
C SER A 383 -0.15 9.93 -12.36
N LEU A 384 -0.59 10.61 -11.28
CA LEU A 384 -0.67 12.06 -11.21
C LEU A 384 0.69 12.75 -11.03
N GLY A 385 1.74 11.98 -10.72
CA GLY A 385 3.08 12.50 -10.44
C GLY A 385 3.22 13.14 -9.07
N LEU A 386 2.28 12.94 -8.14
CA LEU A 386 2.27 13.61 -6.82
C LEU A 386 3.29 13.04 -5.83
N THR A 387 3.82 11.84 -6.08
CA THR A 387 4.77 11.14 -5.21
C THR A 387 6.10 10.89 -5.90
N ASP A 388 7.17 10.73 -5.11
CA ASP A 388 8.51 10.45 -5.63
C ASP A 388 8.74 8.94 -5.75
N ARG A 389 8.38 8.38 -6.90
CA ARG A 389 8.60 6.95 -7.23
C ARG A 389 9.90 6.72 -8.02
N ARG A 390 10.27 7.68 -8.86
CA ARG A 390 11.35 7.58 -9.84
C ARG A 390 12.71 8.03 -9.28
N GLY A 391 12.73 8.39 -7.98
CA GLY A 391 13.87 9.01 -7.32
C GLY A 391 14.28 10.33 -7.95
N GLU A 392 13.29 11.09 -8.40
CA GLU A 392 13.43 12.46 -8.93
C GLU A 392 13.82 13.45 -7.83
N CYS A 393 13.71 13.03 -6.56
CA CYS A 393 14.10 13.84 -5.41
C CYS A 393 15.53 14.39 -5.54
N ILE A 394 15.60 15.70 -5.35
CA ILE A 394 16.84 16.49 -5.33
C ILE A 394 17.31 16.79 -3.89
N TYR A 395 16.64 16.21 -2.90
CA TYR A 395 16.95 16.27 -1.47
C TYR A 395 17.10 17.72 -0.97
N ALA A 396 18.24 18.08 -0.38
CA ALA A 396 18.52 19.42 0.16
C ALA A 396 18.49 20.54 -0.89
N ALA A 397 18.60 20.21 -2.18
CA ALA A 397 18.40 21.15 -3.29
C ALA A 397 16.96 21.66 -3.42
N CYS A 398 16.00 20.92 -2.85
CA CYS A 398 14.59 21.20 -3.00
C CYS A 398 14.23 22.49 -2.27
N PRO A 399 13.53 23.45 -2.89
CA PRO A 399 13.08 24.66 -2.20
C PRO A 399 12.12 24.35 -1.04
N HIS A 400 11.52 23.17 -1.05
CA HIS A 400 10.62 22.68 0.00
C HIS A 400 11.29 21.71 0.97
N TYR A 401 12.63 21.57 0.97
CA TYR A 401 13.34 20.58 1.78
C TYR A 401 12.96 20.66 3.26
N ARG A 402 13.04 21.85 3.86
CA ARG A 402 12.65 22.11 5.26
C ARG A 402 11.17 21.92 5.55
N LYS A 403 10.32 21.77 4.54
CA LYS A 403 8.87 21.52 4.66
C LYS A 403 8.48 20.12 4.19
N CYS A 404 9.45 19.35 3.71
CA CYS A 404 9.23 18.06 3.08
C CYS A 404 8.76 17.03 4.11
N PHE A 405 7.58 16.47 3.90
CA PHE A 405 7.00 15.42 4.74
C PHE A 405 7.91 14.20 4.89
N ILE A 406 8.57 13.79 3.81
CA ILE A 406 9.47 12.63 3.79
C ILE A 406 10.67 12.87 4.70
N GLU A 407 11.30 14.04 4.58
CA GLU A 407 12.49 14.39 5.36
C GLU A 407 12.12 14.67 6.82
N ARG A 408 10.97 15.30 7.08
CA ARG A 408 10.42 15.43 8.43
C ARG A 408 10.25 14.06 9.09
N ALA A 409 9.65 13.09 8.41
CA ALA A 409 9.51 11.73 8.94
C ALA A 409 10.86 11.01 9.13
N MET A 410 11.89 11.33 8.33
CA MET A 410 13.25 10.82 8.53
C MET A 410 13.88 11.40 9.79
N VAL A 411 13.82 12.72 9.97
CA VAL A 411 14.37 13.44 11.12
C VAL A 411 13.65 13.02 12.40
N GLN A 412 12.33 13.02 12.40
CA GLN A 412 11.52 12.57 13.54
C GLN A 412 11.81 11.10 13.88
N GLY A 413 11.99 10.22 12.88
CA GLY A 413 12.33 8.82 13.10
C GLY A 413 13.64 8.61 13.89
N ARG A 414 14.65 9.47 13.69
CA ARG A 414 15.91 9.45 14.46
C ARG A 414 15.74 9.83 15.93
N ARG A 415 14.63 10.49 16.27
CA ARG A 415 14.27 10.90 17.64
C ARG A 415 13.06 10.17 18.20
N ALA A 416 12.47 9.23 17.47
CA ALA A 416 11.30 8.51 17.92
C ALA A 416 11.69 7.48 19.00
N ASP A 417 10.78 7.21 19.92
CA ASP A 417 10.88 6.06 20.81
C ASP A 417 10.48 4.78 20.04
N LEU A 418 9.45 4.87 19.19
CA LEU A 418 9.00 3.78 18.32
C LEU A 418 8.96 4.21 16.86
N VAL A 419 9.53 3.38 15.99
CA VAL A 419 9.45 3.56 14.54
C VAL A 419 8.65 2.42 13.92
N ILE A 420 7.49 2.72 13.34
CA ILE A 420 6.63 1.73 12.69
C ILE A 420 6.89 1.74 11.19
N ALA A 421 7.26 0.60 10.60
CA ALA A 421 7.58 0.47 9.19
C ALA A 421 7.02 -0.83 8.58
N ASN A 422 7.08 -0.98 7.25
CA ASN A 422 6.92 -2.31 6.66
C ASN A 422 8.23 -3.11 6.66
N HIS A 423 8.11 -4.43 6.54
CA HIS A 423 9.26 -5.34 6.40
C HIS A 423 10.20 -4.88 5.29
N ALA A 424 9.68 -4.68 4.08
CA ALA A 424 10.49 -4.33 2.93
C ALA A 424 11.33 -3.04 3.12
N LEU A 425 10.82 -2.04 3.83
CA LEU A 425 11.55 -0.80 4.13
C LEU A 425 12.68 -1.05 5.13
N VAL A 426 12.43 -1.85 6.18
CA VAL A 426 13.46 -2.21 7.18
C VAL A 426 14.58 -3.00 6.51
N LEU A 427 14.23 -4.00 5.70
CA LEU A 427 15.21 -4.85 5.00
C LEU A 427 16.03 -4.05 3.98
N ARG A 428 15.39 -3.22 3.15
CA ARG A 428 16.10 -2.35 2.20
C ARG A 428 16.98 -1.31 2.88
N LYS A 429 16.56 -0.76 4.03
CA LYS A 429 17.40 0.15 4.82
C LYS A 429 18.68 -0.58 5.26
N ALA A 430 18.53 -1.75 5.89
CA ALA A 430 19.67 -2.53 6.36
C ALA A 430 20.62 -2.94 5.21
N ALA A 431 20.07 -3.35 4.05
CA ALA A 431 20.84 -3.71 2.87
C ALA A 431 21.68 -2.55 2.33
N VAL A 432 21.06 -1.36 2.24
CA VAL A 432 21.76 -0.15 1.77
C VAL A 432 22.82 0.29 2.75
N ASP A 433 22.50 0.28 4.05
CA ASP A 433 23.44 0.67 5.12
C ASP A 433 24.67 -0.24 5.13
N GLN A 434 24.50 -1.55 4.88
CA GLN A 434 25.60 -2.49 4.76
C GLN A 434 26.41 -2.31 3.47
N ALA A 435 25.75 -2.16 2.32
CA ALA A 435 26.41 -2.18 1.01
C ALA A 435 27.22 -0.90 0.71
N ILE A 436 26.79 0.27 1.21
CA ILE A 436 27.49 1.55 0.98
C ILE A 436 28.61 1.79 2.00
N GLY A 437 28.72 0.96 3.05
CA GLY A 437 29.85 0.90 3.97
C GLY A 437 30.52 2.24 4.29
N TYR A 438 30.02 2.95 5.30
CA TYR A 438 30.74 4.05 5.99
C TYR A 438 31.43 5.12 5.11
N THR A 439 30.89 5.49 3.97
CA THR A 439 31.37 6.67 3.22
C THR A 439 30.66 7.95 3.67
N GLN A 440 30.68 8.27 4.98
CA GLN A 440 30.07 9.51 5.50
C GLN A 440 30.86 10.09 6.70
N THR A 441 30.83 11.42 6.79
CA THR A 441 31.55 12.30 7.72
C THR A 441 31.21 12.02 9.19
N LYS A 442 32.02 12.55 10.13
CA LYS A 442 31.90 12.36 11.59
C LYS A 442 30.51 12.68 12.16
N GLU A 443 29.70 13.49 11.48
CA GLU A 443 28.34 13.88 11.91
C GLU A 443 27.29 12.79 11.66
N GLU A 444 27.52 11.85 10.74
CA GLU A 444 26.59 10.74 10.42
C GLU A 444 26.97 9.42 11.12
N GLN A 445 27.97 9.43 12.02
CA GLN A 445 28.35 8.30 12.88
C GLN A 445 27.20 7.78 13.78
N SER A 446 26.09 8.52 13.90
CA SER A 446 24.91 8.10 14.65
C SER A 446 24.02 7.06 13.93
N ALA A 447 24.19 6.83 12.62
CA ALA A 447 23.27 6.02 11.82
C ALA A 447 23.31 4.46 11.99
N PRO A 448 24.42 3.80 12.42
CA PRO A 448 24.44 2.34 12.63
C PRO A 448 23.64 1.85 13.86
N GLN A 449 23.00 2.75 14.60
CA GLN A 449 22.32 2.44 15.87
C GLN A 449 20.82 2.20 15.72
N ASP A 450 20.20 2.56 14.59
CA ASP A 450 18.74 2.57 14.49
C ASP A 450 18.11 1.17 14.50
N LEU A 451 18.76 0.15 13.91
CA LEU A 451 18.17 -1.20 13.74
C LEU A 451 18.71 -2.24 14.74
N ARG A 452 19.02 -1.82 15.97
CA ARG A 452 19.53 -2.72 17.04
C ARG A 452 18.42 -3.49 17.77
N ARG A 453 17.22 -2.91 17.88
CA ARG A 453 16.05 -3.54 18.50
C ARG A 453 14.89 -3.58 17.52
N LEU A 454 14.48 -4.80 17.16
CA LEU A 454 13.50 -5.04 16.10
C LEU A 454 12.33 -5.89 16.61
N VAL A 455 11.13 -5.57 16.14
CA VAL A 455 9.96 -6.43 16.23
C VAL A 455 9.43 -6.63 14.82
N PHE A 456 9.43 -7.87 14.33
CA PHE A 456 8.78 -8.28 13.09
C PHE A 456 7.42 -8.92 13.41
N ASP A 457 6.37 -8.11 13.33
CA ASP A 457 4.99 -8.55 13.41
C ASP A 457 4.49 -9.10 12.06
N GLU A 458 3.63 -10.11 12.09
CA GLU A 458 3.31 -10.94 10.93
C GLU A 458 4.56 -11.55 10.27
N GLY A 459 5.50 -12.00 11.12
CA GLY A 459 6.80 -12.53 10.71
C GLY A 459 6.74 -13.71 9.72
N HIS A 460 5.58 -14.32 9.54
CA HIS A 460 5.35 -15.32 8.49
C HIS A 460 5.48 -14.74 7.08
N HIS A 461 5.46 -13.41 6.89
CA HIS A 461 5.71 -12.73 5.62
C HIS A 461 7.18 -12.32 5.44
N LEU A 462 8.09 -12.63 6.38
CA LEU A 462 9.49 -12.27 6.26
C LEU A 462 10.18 -12.89 5.06
N PHE A 463 9.84 -14.13 4.71
CA PHE A 463 10.35 -14.79 3.52
C PHE A 463 10.04 -13.98 2.25
N ASP A 464 8.77 -13.64 2.03
CA ASP A 464 8.32 -12.86 0.87
C ASP A 464 8.86 -11.42 0.88
N ALA A 465 8.93 -10.81 2.06
CA ALA A 465 9.49 -9.47 2.20
C ALA A 465 11.00 -9.44 1.90
N SER A 466 11.73 -10.48 2.29
CA SER A 466 13.16 -10.64 1.99
C SER A 466 13.36 -10.90 0.51
N ASP A 467 12.51 -11.74 -0.10
CA ASP A 467 12.52 -12.01 -1.54
C ASP A 467 12.44 -10.70 -2.34
N SER A 468 11.46 -9.85 -2.01
CA SER A 468 11.29 -8.55 -2.65
C SER A 468 12.38 -7.53 -2.32
N ALA A 469 13.04 -7.63 -1.16
CA ALA A 469 14.05 -6.66 -0.73
C ALA A 469 15.44 -6.93 -1.32
N PHE A 470 15.76 -8.21 -1.58
CA PHE A 470 17.05 -8.67 -2.06
C PHE A 470 17.03 -9.16 -3.52
N SER A 471 15.92 -8.99 -4.24
CA SER A 471 15.81 -9.28 -5.68
C SER A 471 16.46 -8.18 -6.54
N GLY A 472 16.88 -8.59 -7.75
CA GLY A 472 17.37 -7.70 -8.81
C GLY A 472 16.48 -7.78 -10.04
N HIS A 473 16.25 -6.63 -10.67
CA HIS A 473 15.41 -6.50 -11.86
C HIS A 473 16.13 -5.67 -12.91
N LEU A 474 16.43 -6.25 -14.07
CA LEU A 474 16.96 -5.54 -15.23
C LEU A 474 15.86 -5.48 -16.29
N THR A 475 15.02 -4.45 -16.21
CA THR A 475 13.84 -4.29 -17.09
C THR A 475 13.90 -3.02 -17.93
N ALA A 476 13.08 -2.97 -18.98
CA ALA A 476 12.94 -1.80 -19.83
C ALA A 476 12.47 -0.57 -19.03
N LEU A 477 11.52 -0.76 -18.10
CA LEU A 477 11.02 0.33 -17.27
C LEU A 477 12.09 0.88 -16.32
N GLU A 478 12.80 0.03 -15.57
CA GLU A 478 13.80 0.50 -14.59
C GLU A 478 14.97 1.21 -15.27
N THR A 479 15.46 0.67 -16.38
CA THR A 479 16.54 1.28 -17.17
C THR A 479 16.09 2.61 -17.82
N ALA A 480 14.85 2.69 -18.31
CA ALA A 480 14.27 3.95 -18.81
C ALA A 480 14.08 5.01 -17.71
N GLU A 481 13.74 4.59 -16.48
CA GLU A 481 13.65 5.49 -15.33
C GLU A 481 15.02 6.04 -14.92
N LEU A 482 16.07 5.20 -14.93
CA LEU A 482 17.44 5.68 -14.72
C LEU A 482 17.87 6.67 -15.82
N ARG A 483 17.59 6.39 -17.10
CA ARG A 483 17.86 7.33 -18.20
C ARG A 483 17.18 8.66 -17.98
N ARG A 484 15.88 8.65 -17.63
CA ARG A 484 15.12 9.87 -17.33
C ARG A 484 15.72 10.63 -16.17
N TRP A 485 16.15 9.95 -15.11
CA TRP A 485 16.81 10.59 -13.97
C TRP A 485 18.12 11.28 -14.38
N LEU A 486 18.92 10.63 -15.23
CA LEU A 486 20.21 11.14 -15.70
C LEU A 486 20.05 12.28 -16.71
N ARG A 487 19.25 12.08 -17.76
CA ARG A 487 19.16 13.00 -18.91
C ARG A 487 18.04 14.03 -18.80
N GLY A 488 17.03 13.78 -17.97
CA GLY A 488 15.81 14.59 -17.93
C GLY A 488 14.85 14.25 -19.08
N PRO A 489 13.87 15.12 -19.37
CA PRO A 489 12.88 14.90 -20.43
C PRO A 489 13.51 15.09 -21.81
N GLU A 490 13.51 14.03 -22.61
CA GLU A 490 14.04 14.03 -23.99
C GLU A 490 12.94 14.22 -25.05
N SER A 491 11.69 14.44 -24.62
CA SER A 491 10.53 14.67 -25.50
C SER A 491 9.82 15.95 -25.10
N ALA A 492 9.42 16.74 -26.10
CA ALA A 492 8.73 18.00 -25.89
C ALA A 492 7.44 17.79 -25.04
N GLY A 493 7.26 18.61 -24.01
CA GLY A 493 6.06 18.57 -23.15
C GLY A 493 6.13 17.64 -21.93
N ARG A 494 7.21 16.87 -21.73
CA ARG A 494 7.43 16.09 -20.50
C ARG A 494 8.30 16.85 -19.51
N ARG A 495 7.98 16.78 -18.21
CA ARG A 495 8.64 17.53 -17.12
C ARG A 495 9.56 16.63 -16.29
N GLY A 496 10.59 17.25 -15.71
CA GLY A 496 11.59 16.65 -14.82
C GLY A 496 12.94 17.34 -15.02
N ARG A 497 13.78 17.44 -13.99
CA ARG A 497 15.15 17.98 -14.14
C ARG A 497 16.14 16.86 -14.34
N GLY A 498 16.90 16.87 -15.43
CA GLY A 498 18.02 15.95 -15.64
C GLY A 498 19.20 16.26 -14.72
N LEU A 499 20.23 15.42 -14.72
CA LEU A 499 21.44 15.63 -13.92
C LEU A 499 22.10 16.98 -14.22
N ARG A 500 22.17 17.38 -15.49
CA ARG A 500 22.73 18.68 -15.90
C ARG A 500 21.96 19.86 -15.29
N GLU A 501 20.63 19.81 -15.25
CA GLU A 501 19.84 20.88 -14.63
C GLU A 501 19.98 20.92 -13.10
N ARG A 502 20.39 19.82 -12.48
CA ARG A 502 20.55 19.72 -11.01
C ARG A 502 21.91 20.19 -10.52
N VAL A 503 22.97 20.00 -11.30
CA VAL A 503 24.35 20.32 -10.87
C VAL A 503 25.17 21.09 -11.89
N GLY A 504 24.62 21.47 -13.05
CA GLY A 504 25.38 22.10 -14.13
C GLY A 504 26.03 23.42 -13.73
N ASP A 505 25.34 24.23 -12.95
CA ASP A 505 25.85 25.46 -12.33
C ASP A 505 26.94 25.19 -11.28
N LEU A 506 26.92 24.02 -10.64
CA LEU A 506 27.88 23.61 -9.60
C LEU A 506 29.16 22.98 -10.16
N VAL A 507 29.15 22.57 -11.42
CA VAL A 507 30.30 21.93 -12.09
C VAL A 507 30.85 22.76 -13.24
N GLY A 508 30.22 23.89 -13.58
CA GLY A 508 30.56 24.68 -14.76
C GLY A 508 31.94 25.36 -14.69
N ASP A 509 32.54 25.42 -13.50
CA ASP A 509 33.88 25.94 -13.23
C ASP A 509 34.95 24.84 -13.08
N ASP A 510 34.55 23.56 -13.03
CA ASP A 510 35.43 22.40 -12.96
C ASP A 510 35.35 21.58 -14.27
N GLU A 511 36.32 21.79 -15.15
CA GLU A 511 36.42 21.08 -16.44
C GLU A 511 36.41 19.54 -16.28
N THR A 512 36.95 19.02 -15.16
CA THR A 512 36.97 17.59 -14.88
C THR A 512 35.59 17.08 -14.50
N ALA A 513 34.90 17.78 -13.60
CA ALA A 513 33.52 17.44 -13.22
C ALA A 513 32.56 17.59 -14.40
N GLU A 514 32.70 18.64 -15.22
CA GLU A 514 31.90 18.83 -16.43
C GLU A 514 32.13 17.70 -17.45
N ARG A 515 33.39 17.28 -17.66
CA ARG A 515 33.71 16.14 -18.50
C ARG A 515 33.06 14.85 -17.99
N HIS A 516 33.07 14.59 -16.68
CA HIS A 516 32.41 13.43 -16.11
C HIS A 516 30.89 13.50 -16.24
N LEU A 517 30.28 14.67 -16.02
CA LEU A 517 28.86 14.91 -16.26
C LEU A 517 28.47 14.60 -17.71
N ASN A 518 29.23 15.11 -18.68
CA ASN A 518 29.00 14.86 -20.09
C ASN A 518 29.16 13.38 -20.45
N ALA A 519 30.15 12.70 -19.88
CA ALA A 519 30.34 11.25 -20.05
C ALA A 519 29.15 10.45 -19.50
N VAL A 520 28.64 10.78 -18.30
CA VAL A 520 27.43 10.15 -17.73
C VAL A 520 26.24 10.32 -18.66
N LEU A 521 25.99 11.54 -19.12
CA LEU A 521 24.86 11.84 -20.00
C LEU A 521 24.98 11.09 -21.34
N SER A 522 26.18 11.01 -21.90
CA SER A 522 26.44 10.27 -23.14
C SER A 522 26.23 8.77 -22.96
N ALA A 523 26.79 8.16 -21.91
CA ALA A 523 26.65 6.73 -21.62
C ALA A 523 25.19 6.33 -21.34
N ALA A 524 24.38 7.23 -20.77
CA ALA A 524 22.96 7.02 -20.57
C ALA A 524 22.16 6.81 -21.88
N ASN A 525 22.74 7.12 -23.04
CA ASN A 525 22.10 6.84 -24.34
C ASN A 525 21.94 5.34 -24.62
N ALA A 526 22.72 4.48 -23.95
CA ALA A 526 22.61 3.03 -24.09
C ALA A 526 21.32 2.46 -23.47
N LEU A 527 20.66 3.22 -22.58
CA LEU A 527 19.43 2.83 -21.89
C LEU A 527 18.17 3.20 -22.71
N PRO A 528 17.01 2.57 -22.48
CA PRO A 528 15.82 2.81 -23.29
C PRO A 528 15.28 4.25 -23.19
N GLY A 529 15.10 4.89 -24.35
CA GLY A 529 14.60 6.27 -24.47
C GLY A 529 13.08 6.37 -24.59
N PRO A 530 12.50 7.60 -24.70
CA PRO A 530 11.08 7.76 -25.01
C PRO A 530 10.65 6.93 -26.24
N GLY A 531 9.51 6.25 -26.14
CA GLY A 531 8.99 5.40 -27.23
C GLY A 531 9.60 3.99 -27.30
N TRP A 532 10.45 3.60 -26.34
CA TRP A 532 11.10 2.29 -26.30
C TRP A 532 10.13 1.12 -26.50
N THR A 533 8.92 1.19 -25.95
CA THR A 533 7.93 0.11 -26.02
C THR A 533 7.60 -0.22 -27.47
N ARG A 534 7.43 0.80 -28.33
CA ARG A 534 7.12 0.62 -29.74
C ARG A 534 8.32 0.06 -30.51
N ARG A 535 9.53 0.51 -30.19
CA ARG A 535 10.79 0.04 -30.84
C ARG A 535 11.07 -1.42 -30.54
N ILE A 536 11.00 -1.82 -29.26
CA ILE A 536 11.15 -3.21 -28.82
C ILE A 536 10.09 -4.10 -29.47
N GLN A 537 8.84 -3.67 -29.52
CA GLN A 537 7.76 -4.43 -30.16
C GLN A 537 7.93 -4.57 -31.68
N ALA A 538 8.44 -3.53 -32.34
CA ALA A 538 8.68 -3.52 -33.77
C ALA A 538 10.01 -4.21 -34.17
N GLY A 539 10.82 -4.68 -33.22
CA GLY A 539 12.14 -5.27 -33.51
C GLY A 539 13.13 -4.25 -34.09
N THR A 540 12.99 -2.97 -33.71
CA THR A 540 13.87 -1.87 -34.13
C THR A 540 14.52 -1.20 -32.91
N PRO A 541 15.25 -1.97 -32.08
CA PRO A 541 15.82 -1.44 -30.84
C PRO A 541 16.88 -0.37 -31.10
N GLU A 542 17.00 0.57 -30.17
CA GLU A 542 18.05 1.60 -30.17
C GLU A 542 18.94 1.48 -28.92
N GLY A 543 20.24 1.26 -29.14
CA GLY A 543 21.23 1.08 -28.06
C GLY A 543 21.25 -0.32 -27.45
N ALA A 544 22.26 -0.58 -26.62
CA ALA A 544 22.54 -1.91 -26.10
C ALA A 544 21.39 -2.49 -25.24
N ALA A 545 20.74 -1.65 -24.42
CA ALA A 545 19.66 -2.11 -23.55
C ALA A 545 18.44 -2.55 -24.34
N GLU A 546 17.97 -1.74 -25.30
CA GLU A 546 16.82 -2.12 -26.12
C GLU A 546 17.12 -3.36 -26.97
N SER A 547 18.36 -3.51 -27.47
CA SER A 547 18.76 -4.70 -28.24
C SER A 547 18.68 -5.97 -27.40
N PHE A 548 19.25 -5.95 -26.18
CA PHE A 548 19.12 -7.04 -25.22
C PHE A 548 17.65 -7.34 -24.91
N LEU A 549 16.87 -6.32 -24.54
CA LEU A 549 15.47 -6.48 -24.14
C LEU A 549 14.56 -6.95 -25.30
N SER A 550 14.87 -6.58 -26.54
CA SER A 550 14.19 -7.08 -27.74
C SER A 550 14.41 -8.57 -27.94
N LEU A 551 15.63 -9.06 -27.71
CA LEU A 551 15.96 -10.49 -27.80
C LEU A 551 15.40 -11.29 -26.61
N VAL A 552 15.39 -10.69 -25.41
CA VAL A 552 14.68 -11.24 -24.24
C VAL A 552 13.19 -11.42 -24.56
N ARG A 553 12.53 -10.37 -25.10
CA ARG A 553 11.13 -10.43 -25.53
C ARG A 553 10.92 -11.54 -26.56
N GLN A 554 11.79 -11.65 -27.56
CA GLN A 554 11.72 -12.70 -28.57
C GLN A 554 11.77 -14.10 -27.94
N GLN A 555 12.70 -14.33 -27.02
CA GLN A 555 12.83 -15.62 -26.34
C GLN A 555 11.60 -15.96 -25.50
N VAL A 556 11.08 -15.01 -24.72
CA VAL A 556 9.86 -15.20 -23.92
C VAL A 556 8.68 -15.55 -24.83
N LEU A 557 8.44 -14.78 -25.88
CA LEU A 557 7.31 -15.02 -26.79
C LEU A 557 7.42 -16.33 -27.57
N ALA A 558 8.65 -16.81 -27.82
CA ALA A 558 8.89 -18.07 -28.51
C ALA A 558 8.66 -19.31 -27.63
N ARG A 559 8.76 -19.17 -26.30
CA ARG A 559 8.80 -20.32 -25.37
C ARG A 559 7.68 -20.34 -24.34
N ALA A 560 7.17 -19.17 -23.95
CA ALA A 560 6.13 -19.09 -22.93
C ALA A 560 4.81 -19.65 -23.48
N GLU A 561 4.17 -20.52 -22.72
CA GLU A 561 2.81 -20.96 -23.02
C GLU A 561 1.84 -19.79 -22.85
N GLN A 562 1.10 -19.47 -23.92
CA GLN A 562 0.15 -18.35 -23.93
C GLN A 562 -1.03 -18.66 -22.99
N ASN A 563 -0.98 -18.13 -21.77
CA ASN A 563 -2.13 -18.05 -20.88
C ASN A 563 -2.61 -16.61 -20.80
N SER A 564 -3.87 -16.37 -21.16
CA SER A 564 -4.44 -15.04 -21.31
C SER A 564 -4.33 -14.21 -20.02
N GLY A 565 -3.66 -13.07 -20.08
CA GLY A 565 -3.71 -12.01 -19.05
C GLY A 565 -2.77 -12.19 -17.85
N GLN A 566 -1.72 -13.00 -17.98
CA GLN A 566 -0.65 -13.15 -16.99
C GLN A 566 0.70 -12.71 -17.56
N THR A 567 1.66 -12.43 -16.69
CA THR A 567 3.08 -12.28 -17.06
C THR A 567 3.54 -13.56 -17.76
N LEU A 568 4.15 -13.41 -18.93
CA LEU A 568 4.80 -14.50 -19.64
C LEU A 568 6.22 -14.65 -19.12
N GLU A 569 6.67 -15.87 -18.86
CA GLU A 569 8.01 -16.14 -18.37
C GLU A 569 8.64 -17.36 -19.05
N THR A 570 9.97 -17.38 -19.13
CA THR A 570 10.73 -18.53 -19.63
C THR A 570 12.10 -18.61 -18.96
N ASP A 571 12.65 -19.83 -18.91
CA ASP A 571 14.03 -20.07 -18.51
C ASP A 571 15.00 -19.27 -19.38
N CYS A 572 16.07 -18.76 -18.77
CA CYS A 572 17.10 -18.02 -19.50
C CYS A 572 17.82 -18.92 -20.52
N MET A 573 18.08 -20.18 -20.19
CA MET A 573 18.87 -21.08 -21.02
C MET A 573 18.02 -22.08 -21.81
N PRO A 574 18.46 -22.48 -23.02
CA PRO A 574 19.58 -21.92 -23.79
C PRO A 574 19.25 -20.51 -24.32
N LEU A 575 20.24 -19.64 -24.54
CA LEU A 575 19.98 -18.31 -25.11
C LEU A 575 19.63 -18.42 -26.61
N VAL A 576 18.70 -17.59 -27.10
CA VAL A 576 18.49 -17.42 -28.55
C VAL A 576 19.70 -16.76 -29.21
N ASP A 577 19.88 -16.98 -30.51
CA ASP A 577 21.01 -16.43 -31.27
C ASP A 577 21.12 -14.90 -31.10
N GLY A 578 22.35 -14.45 -30.84
CA GLY A 578 22.65 -13.03 -30.62
C GLY A 578 22.37 -12.50 -29.20
N LEU A 579 21.56 -13.18 -28.38
CA LEU A 579 21.21 -12.69 -27.04
C LEU A 579 22.43 -12.62 -26.11
N GLY A 580 23.33 -13.61 -26.18
CA GLY A 580 24.58 -13.59 -25.40
C GLY A 580 25.49 -12.42 -25.76
N ALA A 581 25.64 -12.12 -27.05
CA ALA A 581 26.42 -10.96 -27.52
C ALA A 581 25.77 -9.64 -27.07
N ALA A 582 24.45 -9.50 -27.24
CA ALA A 582 23.71 -8.31 -26.80
C ALA A 582 23.79 -8.11 -25.27
N ALA A 583 23.78 -9.19 -24.49
CA ALA A 583 23.98 -9.12 -23.05
C ALA A 583 25.40 -8.62 -22.71
N GLY A 584 26.44 -9.13 -23.38
CA GLY A 584 27.81 -8.65 -23.22
C GLY A 584 28.00 -7.18 -23.59
N GLU A 585 27.40 -6.73 -24.70
CA GLU A 585 27.38 -5.32 -25.10
C GLU A 585 26.66 -4.45 -24.07
N LEU A 586 25.54 -4.91 -23.52
CA LEU A 586 24.84 -4.21 -22.45
C LEU A 586 25.69 -4.13 -21.16
N ALA A 587 26.35 -5.22 -20.76
CA ALA A 587 27.25 -5.20 -19.60
C ALA A 587 28.37 -4.16 -19.76
N ALA A 588 29.01 -4.11 -20.94
CA ALA A 588 30.02 -3.11 -21.25
C ALA A 588 29.45 -1.68 -21.17
N ALA A 589 28.28 -1.43 -21.76
CA ALA A 589 27.63 -0.13 -21.71
C ALA A 589 27.24 0.30 -20.28
N LEU A 590 26.79 -0.63 -19.44
CA LEU A 590 26.48 -0.38 -18.03
C LEU A 590 27.74 -0.07 -17.22
N ILE A 591 28.86 -0.76 -17.48
CA ILE A 591 30.16 -0.46 -16.87
C ILE A 591 30.63 0.95 -17.28
N ASP A 592 30.49 1.31 -18.56
CA ASP A 592 30.84 2.62 -19.09
C ASP A 592 29.91 3.74 -18.62
N LEU A 593 28.70 3.41 -18.13
CA LEU A 593 27.85 4.33 -17.40
C LEU A 593 28.24 4.45 -15.91
N LYS A 594 28.53 3.32 -15.26
CA LYS A 594 28.87 3.25 -13.82
C LYS A 594 30.14 4.05 -13.50
N ARG A 595 31.20 3.90 -14.31
CA ARG A 595 32.51 4.56 -14.08
C ARG A 595 32.42 6.09 -14.02
N PRO A 596 31.85 6.81 -15.00
CA PRO A 596 31.72 8.25 -14.93
C PRO A 596 30.74 8.71 -13.85
N MET A 597 29.72 7.91 -13.48
CA MET A 597 28.85 8.24 -12.33
C MET A 597 29.65 8.28 -11.02
N ALA A 598 30.49 7.27 -10.78
CA ALA A 598 31.36 7.23 -9.61
C ALA A 598 32.40 8.37 -9.64
N SER A 599 32.97 8.65 -10.82
CA SER A 599 33.95 9.73 -10.99
C SER A 599 33.34 11.10 -10.73
N LEU A 600 32.13 11.37 -11.24
CA LEU A 600 31.40 12.60 -10.98
C LEU A 600 31.04 12.74 -9.50
N ALA A 601 30.58 11.66 -8.86
CA ALA A 601 30.29 11.68 -7.43
C ALA A 601 31.53 12.01 -6.59
N ASN A 602 32.70 11.51 -6.99
CA ASN A 602 33.97 11.81 -6.32
C ASN A 602 34.44 13.24 -6.58
N ALA A 603 34.27 13.77 -7.79
CA ALA A 603 34.58 15.17 -8.09
C ALA A 603 33.70 16.12 -7.28
N LEU A 604 32.39 15.84 -7.21
CA LEU A 604 31.44 16.56 -6.37
C LEU A 604 31.83 16.50 -4.89
N ALA A 605 32.17 15.32 -4.37
CA ALA A 605 32.64 15.17 -2.99
C ALA A 605 33.93 15.96 -2.73
N LYS A 606 34.88 15.94 -3.66
CA LYS A 606 36.11 16.72 -3.56
C LYS A 606 35.85 18.23 -3.54
N LYS A 607 34.91 18.72 -4.34
CA LYS A 607 34.50 20.15 -4.33
C LYS A 607 33.98 20.59 -2.95
N LEU A 608 33.26 19.73 -2.22
CA LEU A 608 32.82 20.02 -0.84
C LEU A 608 33.97 20.25 0.14
N ASP A 609 35.09 19.57 -0.09
CA ASP A 609 36.29 19.64 0.73
C ASP A 609 37.15 20.85 0.31
N ASP A 610 37.43 21.00 -0.98
CA ASP A 610 38.30 22.04 -1.53
C ASP A 610 37.68 23.45 -1.37
N GLU A 611 36.37 23.59 -1.58
CA GLU A 611 35.64 24.87 -1.52
C GLU A 611 34.82 25.02 -0.23
N ALA A 612 35.23 24.36 0.85
CA ALA A 612 34.45 24.28 2.07
C ALA A 612 34.11 25.66 2.69
N ALA A 613 34.95 26.67 2.45
CA ALA A 613 34.78 28.04 2.93
C ALA A 613 33.95 28.95 2.00
N GLU A 614 33.73 28.53 0.74
CA GLU A 614 33.08 29.35 -0.31
C GLU A 614 31.66 28.87 -0.62
N LEU A 615 31.41 27.56 -0.49
CA LEU A 615 30.12 26.96 -0.80
C LEU A 615 29.03 27.39 0.19
N SER A 616 27.90 27.84 -0.36
CA SER A 616 26.69 28.10 0.41
C SER A 616 26.16 26.81 1.05
N THR A 617 25.44 26.91 2.17
CA THR A 617 24.76 25.75 2.78
C THR A 617 23.83 25.03 1.80
N TYR A 618 23.19 25.80 0.91
CA TYR A 618 22.33 25.27 -0.14
C TYR A 618 23.11 24.42 -1.16
N ASP A 619 24.23 24.94 -1.66
CA ASP A 619 25.05 24.23 -2.67
C ASP A 619 25.76 23.03 -2.07
N ARG A 620 26.24 23.11 -0.82
CA ARG A 620 26.76 21.95 -0.08
C ARG A 620 25.73 20.81 -0.03
N GLY A 621 24.50 21.11 0.40
CA GLY A 621 23.44 20.12 0.45
C GLY A 621 23.07 19.52 -0.91
N ARG A 622 23.11 20.33 -1.99
CA ARG A 622 22.92 19.87 -3.38
C ARG A 622 23.99 18.87 -3.81
N ILE A 623 25.25 19.21 -3.60
CA ILE A 623 26.40 18.42 -4.00
C ILE A 623 26.38 17.07 -3.26
N GLU A 624 26.19 17.07 -1.94
CA GLU A 624 26.08 15.86 -1.12
C GLU A 624 24.95 14.94 -1.58
N ALA A 625 23.76 15.51 -1.83
CA ALA A 625 22.60 14.78 -2.30
C ALA A 625 22.86 14.05 -3.63
N VAL A 626 23.43 14.78 -4.59
CA VAL A 626 23.64 14.26 -5.94
C VAL A 626 24.78 13.24 -5.94
N ALA A 627 25.90 13.51 -5.26
CA ALA A 627 27.00 12.56 -5.11
C ALA A 627 26.54 11.24 -4.48
N ARG A 628 25.76 11.31 -3.39
CA ARG A 628 25.17 10.13 -2.73
C ARG A 628 24.24 9.35 -3.66
N SER A 629 23.38 10.05 -4.40
CA SER A 629 22.45 9.42 -5.35
C SER A 629 23.18 8.75 -6.53
N LEU A 630 24.23 9.40 -7.05
CA LEU A 630 25.09 8.85 -8.10
C LEU A 630 25.79 7.56 -7.65
N ARG A 631 26.40 7.55 -6.44
CA ARG A 631 27.01 6.33 -5.88
C ARG A 631 25.98 5.22 -5.71
N ARG A 632 24.86 5.51 -5.05
CA ARG A 632 23.78 4.51 -4.82
C ARG A 632 23.29 3.89 -6.13
N ARG A 633 23.06 4.69 -7.17
CA ARG A 633 22.58 4.21 -8.47
C ARG A 633 23.66 3.49 -9.27
N GLY A 634 24.88 4.01 -9.29
CA GLY A 634 25.99 3.42 -10.03
C GLY A 634 26.51 2.12 -9.39
N GLU A 635 26.67 2.10 -8.08
CA GLU A 635 27.28 0.98 -7.35
C GLU A 635 26.26 -0.13 -7.05
N LEU A 636 25.07 0.22 -6.53
CA LEU A 636 24.09 -0.80 -6.13
C LEU A 636 23.17 -1.22 -7.28
N MET A 637 22.58 -0.27 -8.01
CA MET A 637 21.60 -0.58 -9.06
C MET A 637 22.27 -1.00 -10.36
N VAL A 638 23.12 -0.15 -10.95
CA VAL A 638 23.83 -0.51 -12.18
C VAL A 638 24.83 -1.65 -11.93
N GLY A 639 25.46 -1.68 -10.75
CA GLY A 639 26.31 -2.79 -10.35
C GLY A 639 25.58 -4.13 -10.31
N SER A 640 24.41 -4.21 -9.68
CA SER A 640 23.65 -5.47 -9.63
C SER A 640 23.17 -5.93 -11.01
N TRP A 641 22.84 -5.01 -11.93
CA TRP A 641 22.52 -5.36 -13.32
C TRP A 641 23.71 -5.96 -14.06
N VAL A 642 24.92 -5.44 -13.84
CA VAL A 642 26.15 -6.04 -14.39
C VAL A 642 26.35 -7.43 -13.81
N ASP A 643 26.22 -7.60 -12.49
CA ASP A 643 26.37 -8.90 -11.84
C ASP A 643 25.33 -9.93 -12.34
N MET A 644 24.10 -9.50 -12.60
CA MET A 644 23.05 -10.34 -13.20
C MET A 644 23.45 -10.83 -14.60
N ILE A 645 24.00 -9.93 -15.44
CA ILE A 645 24.44 -10.31 -16.79
C ILE A 645 25.67 -11.23 -16.73
N GLU A 646 26.62 -10.99 -15.82
CA GLU A 646 27.77 -11.88 -15.62
C GLU A 646 27.33 -13.29 -15.20
N ARG A 647 26.32 -13.40 -14.33
CA ARG A 647 25.74 -14.70 -13.93
C ARG A 647 25.05 -15.40 -15.09
N LEU A 648 24.31 -14.65 -15.90
CA LEU A 648 23.63 -15.14 -17.10
C LEU A 648 24.60 -15.73 -18.13
N LEU A 649 25.76 -15.10 -18.32
CA LEU A 649 26.71 -15.47 -19.36
C LEU A 649 27.72 -16.53 -18.90
N ASP A 650 28.47 -16.25 -17.83
CA ASP A 650 29.73 -16.96 -17.57
C ASP A 650 29.87 -17.47 -16.13
N LYS A 651 29.05 -17.00 -15.18
CA LYS A 651 29.21 -17.28 -13.74
C LYS A 651 27.88 -17.67 -13.06
N PRO A 652 27.20 -18.75 -13.46
CA PRO A 652 25.94 -19.13 -12.83
C PRO A 652 26.14 -19.33 -11.33
N ASN A 653 25.21 -18.80 -10.53
CA ASN A 653 25.26 -18.91 -9.08
C ASN A 653 24.04 -19.69 -8.58
N PRO A 654 24.23 -20.87 -7.95
CA PRO A 654 23.12 -21.70 -7.49
C PRO A 654 22.31 -21.09 -6.34
N LEU A 655 22.76 -19.99 -5.73
CA LEU A 655 21.99 -19.24 -4.73
C LEU A 655 20.86 -18.41 -5.35
N PHE A 656 20.91 -18.20 -6.67
CA PHE A 656 19.94 -17.40 -7.41
C PHE A 656 19.16 -18.24 -8.41
N VAL A 657 17.94 -17.80 -8.68
CA VAL A 657 17.16 -18.22 -9.85
C VAL A 657 16.93 -17.00 -10.74
N GLU A 658 17.17 -17.20 -12.03
CA GLU A 658 17.10 -16.15 -13.05
C GLU A 658 16.15 -16.57 -14.17
N TRP A 659 15.31 -15.63 -14.61
CA TRP A 659 14.36 -15.87 -15.70
C TRP A 659 14.08 -14.60 -16.48
N PHE A 660 13.57 -14.80 -17.70
CA PHE A 660 13.09 -13.71 -18.55
C PHE A 660 11.58 -13.59 -18.47
N SER A 661 11.07 -12.35 -18.52
CA SER A 661 9.64 -12.08 -18.48
C SER A 661 9.18 -11.04 -19.50
N VAL A 662 7.90 -11.12 -19.87
CA VAL A 662 7.12 -10.06 -20.52
C VAL A 662 5.87 -9.84 -19.68
N ASP A 663 5.83 -8.72 -18.97
CA ASP A 663 4.71 -8.34 -18.12
C ASP A 663 3.55 -7.81 -18.96
N GLN A 664 2.34 -8.29 -18.70
CA GLN A 664 1.14 -7.87 -19.41
C GLN A 664 0.13 -7.22 -18.46
N MET A 665 -0.37 -6.03 -18.83
CA MET A 665 -1.46 -5.35 -18.14
C MET A 665 -2.61 -5.08 -19.12
N PHE A 666 -3.79 -5.60 -18.81
CA PHE A 666 -4.99 -5.45 -19.65
C PHE A 666 -4.79 -5.86 -21.12
N GLY A 667 -4.00 -6.92 -21.36
CA GLY A 667 -3.71 -7.44 -22.70
C GLY A 667 -2.69 -6.60 -23.49
N ARG A 668 -2.00 -5.65 -22.84
CA ARG A 668 -0.88 -4.89 -23.42
C ARG A 668 0.40 -5.21 -22.68
N GLU A 669 1.50 -5.31 -23.40
CA GLU A 669 2.83 -5.42 -22.79
C GLU A 669 3.15 -4.15 -22.00
N ALA A 670 3.43 -4.33 -20.72
CA ALA A 670 3.74 -3.26 -19.78
C ALA A 670 5.25 -3.12 -19.56
N ASP A 671 5.97 -4.25 -19.49
CA ASP A 671 7.42 -4.28 -19.29
C ASP A 671 8.02 -5.60 -19.83
N VAL A 672 9.35 -5.64 -19.96
CA VAL A 672 10.15 -6.81 -20.34
C VAL A 672 11.47 -6.77 -19.59
N GLY A 673 11.99 -7.92 -19.16
CA GLY A 673 13.31 -7.93 -18.51
C GLY A 673 13.82 -9.27 -18.02
N LEU A 674 15.00 -9.19 -17.41
CA LEU A 674 15.68 -10.25 -16.66
C LEU A 674 15.42 -10.03 -15.15
N HIS A 675 14.97 -11.08 -14.48
CA HIS A 675 14.72 -11.09 -13.04
C HIS A 675 15.71 -12.03 -12.36
N SER A 676 16.21 -11.64 -11.19
CA SER A 676 17.14 -12.44 -10.39
C SER A 676 16.70 -12.42 -8.94
N HIS A 677 16.39 -13.58 -8.39
CA HIS A 677 15.92 -13.74 -7.01
C HIS A 677 16.78 -14.77 -6.29
N TRP A 678 16.94 -14.58 -4.97
CA TRP A 678 17.51 -15.61 -4.12
C TRP A 678 16.58 -16.83 -4.06
N ILE A 679 17.14 -18.03 -4.15
CA ILE A 679 16.39 -19.27 -3.88
C ILE A 679 15.91 -19.24 -2.43
N ASP A 680 16.84 -19.00 -1.50
CA ASP A 680 16.55 -18.70 -0.10
C ASP A 680 16.84 -17.22 0.22
N PRO A 681 15.83 -16.33 0.20
CA PRO A 681 16.01 -14.93 0.53
C PRO A 681 16.24 -14.68 2.03
N THR A 682 16.13 -15.69 2.89
CA THR A 682 16.34 -15.53 4.33
C THR A 682 17.81 -15.61 4.74
N GLU A 683 18.68 -16.06 3.85
CA GLU A 683 20.14 -16.02 4.03
C GLU A 683 20.66 -14.58 4.09
N PRO A 684 20.40 -13.70 3.09
CA PRO A 684 20.76 -12.28 3.22
C PRO A 684 19.99 -11.59 4.35
N LEU A 685 18.75 -11.97 4.67
CA LEU A 685 18.04 -11.46 5.87
C LEU A 685 18.85 -11.70 7.14
N ALA A 686 19.33 -12.92 7.35
CA ALA A 686 20.09 -13.27 8.54
C ALA A 686 21.41 -12.49 8.62
N LEU A 687 22.13 -12.36 7.51
CA LEU A 687 23.43 -11.69 7.43
C LEU A 687 23.33 -10.17 7.58
N VAL A 688 22.37 -9.56 6.89
CA VAL A 688 22.23 -8.10 6.75
C VAL A 688 21.45 -7.49 7.92
N VAL A 689 20.52 -8.25 8.51
CA VAL A 689 19.53 -7.71 9.46
C VAL A 689 19.59 -8.38 10.83
N LEU A 690 19.52 -9.71 10.89
CA LEU A 690 19.45 -10.40 12.18
C LEU A 690 20.80 -10.40 12.91
N LYS A 691 21.91 -10.58 12.18
CA LYS A 691 23.26 -10.62 12.76
C LYS A 691 23.69 -9.27 13.37
N PRO A 692 23.44 -8.09 12.74
CA PRO A 692 23.81 -6.80 13.34
C PRO A 692 22.85 -6.33 14.46
N ALA A 693 21.64 -6.86 14.52
CA ALA A 693 20.67 -6.51 15.56
C ALA A 693 21.09 -7.08 16.92
N ASP A 694 20.79 -6.38 18.01
CA ASP A 694 21.09 -6.86 19.35
C ASP A 694 19.94 -7.71 19.93
N GLY A 695 18.70 -7.44 19.51
CA GLY A 695 17.53 -8.18 19.95
C GLY A 695 16.37 -8.08 18.98
N VAL A 696 15.71 -9.22 18.73
CA VAL A 696 14.67 -9.34 17.70
C VAL A 696 13.51 -10.17 18.23
N VAL A 697 12.28 -9.65 18.12
CA VAL A 697 11.06 -10.45 18.26
C VAL A 697 10.51 -10.71 16.86
N ILE A 698 10.31 -11.96 16.48
CA ILE A 698 9.58 -12.33 15.26
C ILE A 698 8.30 -13.02 15.69
N THR A 699 7.15 -12.42 15.40
CA THR A 699 5.87 -12.89 15.92
C THR A 699 4.78 -12.91 14.87
N SER A 700 3.90 -13.91 14.94
CA SER A 700 2.77 -14.10 14.03
C SER A 700 1.77 -15.07 14.67
N ALA A 701 0.52 -15.03 14.22
CA ALA A 701 -0.48 -16.03 14.61
C ALA A 701 -0.25 -17.40 13.94
N THR A 702 0.57 -17.45 12.89
CA THR A 702 0.77 -18.64 12.05
C THR A 702 2.23 -18.75 11.60
N LEU A 703 3.17 -18.97 12.53
CA LEU A 703 4.59 -19.20 12.21
C LEU A 703 4.84 -20.65 11.81
N LYS A 704 4.39 -21.62 12.62
CA LYS A 704 4.54 -23.06 12.39
C LYS A 704 3.64 -23.51 11.25
N ASP A 705 4.02 -24.51 10.47
CA ASP A 705 3.15 -25.08 9.42
C ASP A 705 2.31 -26.29 9.92
N ARG A 706 2.70 -26.90 11.06
CA ARG A 706 2.01 -28.00 11.77
C ARG A 706 1.67 -29.19 10.85
N PRO A 707 2.66 -29.88 10.26
CA PRO A 707 2.40 -31.08 9.46
C PRO A 707 1.83 -32.20 10.32
N PRO A 708 1.04 -33.14 9.75
CA PRO A 708 0.43 -34.23 10.51
C PRO A 708 1.43 -35.06 11.33
N GLU A 709 2.64 -35.25 10.80
CA GLU A 709 3.66 -36.10 11.43
C GLU A 709 4.47 -35.39 12.52
N ALA A 710 4.49 -34.05 12.52
CA ALA A 710 5.28 -33.25 13.47
C ALA A 710 4.61 -31.88 13.75
N PRO A 711 3.45 -31.87 14.45
CA PRO A 711 2.65 -30.65 14.63
C PRO A 711 3.34 -29.53 15.45
N GLU A 712 4.33 -29.90 16.26
CA GLU A 712 5.11 -28.96 17.09
C GLU A 712 6.46 -28.56 16.48
N ASP A 713 6.72 -28.92 15.23
CA ASP A 713 7.97 -28.61 14.55
C ASP A 713 8.11 -27.10 14.26
N TRP A 714 9.27 -26.56 14.62
CA TRP A 714 9.66 -25.18 14.38
C TRP A 714 10.57 -25.02 13.16
N THR A 715 11.07 -26.11 12.59
CA THR A 715 12.03 -26.11 11.48
C THR A 715 11.57 -25.19 10.36
N ASN A 716 10.29 -25.27 9.98
CA ASN A 716 9.75 -24.39 8.95
C ASN A 716 9.75 -22.91 9.34
N ALA A 717 9.34 -22.59 10.56
CA ALA A 717 9.34 -21.23 11.05
C ALA A 717 10.77 -20.67 11.09
N GLU A 718 11.76 -21.46 11.46
CA GLU A 718 13.17 -21.05 11.47
C GLU A 718 13.73 -20.83 10.07
N THR A 719 13.43 -21.72 9.12
CA THR A 719 13.79 -21.53 7.71
C THR A 719 13.18 -20.25 7.16
N ARG A 720 11.87 -20.04 7.35
CA ARG A 720 11.16 -18.88 6.75
C ARG A 720 11.48 -17.54 7.39
N THR A 721 12.08 -17.54 8.59
CA THR A 721 12.48 -16.33 9.32
C THR A 721 13.99 -16.09 9.27
N GLY A 722 14.76 -16.98 8.65
CA GLY A 722 16.22 -16.90 8.56
C GLY A 722 16.96 -17.30 9.84
N ALA A 723 16.25 -17.74 10.88
CA ALA A 723 16.87 -18.19 12.13
C ALA A 723 17.79 -19.42 11.92
N VAL A 724 17.51 -20.24 10.90
CA VAL A 724 18.35 -21.40 10.54
C VAL A 724 19.77 -21.00 10.09
N HIS A 725 19.95 -19.77 9.62
CA HIS A 725 21.24 -19.25 9.12
C HIS A 725 22.09 -18.62 10.22
N LEU A 726 21.59 -18.59 11.47
CA LEU A 726 22.33 -18.08 12.61
C LEU A 726 23.21 -19.19 13.21
N PRO A 727 24.41 -18.86 13.70
CA PRO A 727 25.33 -19.85 14.26
C PRO A 727 24.96 -20.32 15.67
N TYR A 728 23.79 -19.93 16.19
CA TYR A 728 23.30 -20.23 17.53
C TYR A 728 21.78 -20.45 17.51
N PRO A 729 21.23 -21.26 18.44
CA PRO A 729 19.79 -21.48 18.53
C PRO A 729 19.06 -20.22 19.00
N VAL A 730 17.84 -20.01 18.49
CA VAL A 730 16.94 -18.93 18.90
C VAL A 730 15.90 -19.43 19.90
N ARG A 731 15.37 -18.53 20.75
CA ARG A 731 14.30 -18.88 21.68
C ARG A 731 12.98 -19.01 20.92
N ARG A 732 12.18 -20.02 21.26
CA ARG A 732 10.90 -20.33 20.61
C ARG A 732 9.79 -20.40 21.65
N ILE A 733 8.63 -19.84 21.35
CA ILE A 733 7.44 -19.93 22.20
C ILE A 733 6.16 -19.95 21.35
N SER A 734 5.16 -20.69 21.81
CA SER A 734 3.84 -20.74 21.20
C SER A 734 2.78 -20.52 22.27
N TYR A 735 1.84 -19.62 22.01
CA TYR A 735 0.62 -19.43 22.78
C TYR A 735 -0.57 -19.76 21.89
N GLU A 736 -1.43 -20.66 22.37
CA GLU A 736 -2.64 -21.03 21.65
C GLU A 736 -3.64 -19.86 21.63
N SER A 737 -4.61 -19.95 20.73
CA SER A 737 -5.69 -18.97 20.68
C SER A 737 -6.66 -19.20 21.83
N PRO A 738 -7.18 -18.13 22.48
CA PRO A 738 -8.19 -18.27 23.52
C PRO A 738 -9.58 -18.63 22.98
N PHE A 739 -9.78 -18.62 21.65
CA PHE A 739 -11.10 -18.81 21.05
C PHE A 739 -11.52 -20.28 20.99
N ASP A 740 -12.78 -20.55 21.34
CA ASP A 740 -13.40 -21.85 21.09
C ASP A 740 -13.87 -21.98 19.63
N TYR A 741 -12.93 -22.32 18.75
CA TYR A 741 -13.24 -22.52 17.34
C TYR A 741 -14.31 -23.60 17.09
N LYS A 742 -14.48 -24.58 18.00
CA LYS A 742 -15.43 -25.68 17.81
C LYS A 742 -16.87 -25.22 17.91
N SER A 743 -17.17 -24.34 18.85
CA SER A 743 -18.48 -23.71 18.95
C SER A 743 -18.62 -22.54 17.97
N ALA A 744 -17.57 -21.76 17.76
CA ALA A 744 -17.59 -20.53 16.97
C ALA A 744 -17.52 -20.74 15.44
N SER A 745 -17.08 -21.89 14.94
CA SER A 745 -16.90 -22.09 13.50
C SER A 745 -17.31 -23.44 12.93
N ARG A 746 -17.56 -23.46 11.62
CA ARG A 746 -17.78 -24.69 10.82
C ARG A 746 -16.88 -24.69 9.60
N ILE A 747 -16.37 -25.87 9.23
CA ILE A 747 -15.53 -26.06 8.04
C ILE A 747 -16.24 -27.03 7.11
N ILE A 748 -16.57 -26.57 5.92
CA ILE A 748 -17.40 -27.29 4.97
C ILE A 748 -16.65 -27.40 3.63
N VAL A 749 -16.61 -28.59 3.06
CA VAL A 749 -16.09 -28.84 1.72
C VAL A 749 -17.24 -29.34 0.86
N VAL A 750 -17.58 -28.57 -0.18
CA VAL A 750 -18.63 -28.92 -1.12
C VAL A 750 -18.06 -29.81 -2.21
N ASN A 751 -18.69 -30.97 -2.46
CA ASN A 751 -18.13 -32.01 -3.32
C ASN A 751 -18.90 -32.27 -4.63
N ASP A 752 -20.04 -31.61 -4.85
CA ASP A 752 -20.96 -31.85 -5.98
C ASP A 752 -21.12 -30.64 -6.92
N VAL A 753 -20.34 -29.56 -6.72
CA VAL A 753 -20.34 -28.36 -7.60
C VAL A 753 -19.24 -28.46 -8.65
N ASN A 754 -19.59 -28.35 -9.94
CA ASN A 754 -18.58 -28.22 -10.99
C ASN A 754 -17.96 -26.82 -10.98
N ARG A 755 -16.82 -26.67 -10.31
CA ARG A 755 -16.07 -25.39 -10.21
C ARG A 755 -15.48 -24.85 -11.52
N GLU A 756 -15.45 -25.65 -12.60
CA GLU A 756 -15.04 -25.19 -13.94
C GLU A 756 -16.20 -24.55 -14.71
N ASP A 757 -17.44 -24.86 -14.33
CA ASP A 757 -18.64 -24.21 -14.85
C ASP A 757 -18.91 -22.91 -14.06
N MET A 758 -18.81 -21.77 -14.73
CA MET A 758 -18.96 -20.45 -14.09
C MET A 758 -20.39 -20.16 -13.64
N ASP A 759 -21.39 -20.78 -14.27
CA ASP A 759 -22.78 -20.63 -13.88
C ASP A 759 -23.05 -21.40 -12.58
N GLN A 760 -22.57 -22.65 -12.50
CA GLN A 760 -22.66 -23.45 -11.26
C GLN A 760 -21.88 -22.85 -10.11
N LEU A 761 -20.64 -22.39 -10.36
CA LEU A 761 -19.84 -21.73 -9.34
C LEU A 761 -20.54 -20.48 -8.81
N ALA A 762 -21.06 -19.63 -9.69
CA ALA A 762 -21.79 -18.44 -9.28
C ALA A 762 -23.09 -18.77 -8.52
N ALA A 763 -23.81 -19.83 -8.92
CA ALA A 763 -24.99 -20.29 -8.20
C ALA A 763 -24.63 -20.72 -6.76
N ALA A 764 -23.56 -21.50 -6.59
CA ALA A 764 -23.09 -21.92 -5.27
C ALA A 764 -22.73 -20.72 -4.38
N TYR A 765 -21.95 -19.76 -4.90
CA TYR A 765 -21.63 -18.52 -4.19
C TYR A 765 -22.88 -17.72 -3.82
N ARG A 766 -23.83 -17.57 -4.75
CA ARG A 766 -25.10 -16.87 -4.51
C ARG A 766 -25.87 -17.51 -3.36
N GLU A 767 -26.13 -18.81 -3.41
CA GLU A 767 -26.94 -19.48 -2.39
C GLU A 767 -26.26 -19.46 -1.01
N LEU A 768 -24.94 -19.64 -0.95
CA LEU A 768 -24.19 -19.55 0.30
C LEU A 768 -24.24 -18.14 0.91
N PHE A 769 -24.08 -17.09 0.08
CA PHE A 769 -24.16 -15.70 0.55
C PHE A 769 -25.57 -15.34 1.04
N LEU A 770 -26.61 -15.86 0.36
CA LEU A 770 -28.00 -15.71 0.80
C LEU A 770 -28.26 -16.45 2.12
N ALA A 771 -27.73 -17.66 2.28
CA ALA A 771 -27.86 -18.44 3.51
C ALA A 771 -27.24 -17.71 4.72
N ALA A 772 -26.11 -17.05 4.51
CA ALA A 772 -25.44 -16.22 5.49
C ALA A 772 -26.13 -14.86 5.74
N GLN A 773 -27.06 -14.43 4.87
CA GLN A 773 -27.64 -13.08 4.89
C GLN A 773 -26.55 -11.99 4.77
N GLY A 774 -25.60 -12.17 3.85
CA GLY A 774 -24.49 -11.25 3.70
C GLY A 774 -23.30 -11.57 4.60
N GLY A 775 -22.52 -10.56 4.96
CA GLY A 775 -21.29 -10.71 5.77
C GLY A 775 -20.30 -11.72 5.18
N SER A 776 -20.24 -11.80 3.85
CA SER A 776 -19.60 -12.92 3.15
C SER A 776 -18.40 -12.47 2.33
N LEU A 777 -17.27 -13.16 2.48
CA LEU A 777 -16.05 -12.95 1.71
C LEU A 777 -15.83 -14.11 0.74
N GLY A 778 -15.83 -13.81 -0.56
CA GLY A 778 -15.50 -14.76 -1.62
C GLY A 778 -14.07 -14.57 -2.12
N LEU A 779 -13.24 -15.59 -2.01
CA LEU A 779 -11.83 -15.55 -2.43
C LEU A 779 -11.60 -16.40 -3.68
N PHE A 780 -10.94 -15.78 -4.66
CA PHE A 780 -10.66 -16.38 -5.95
C PHE A 780 -9.17 -16.48 -6.21
N THR A 781 -8.77 -17.58 -6.83
CA THR A 781 -7.41 -17.80 -7.34
C THR A 781 -7.12 -17.05 -8.65
N ALA A 782 -8.15 -16.57 -9.37
CA ALA A 782 -7.98 -15.84 -10.62
C ALA A 782 -8.98 -14.68 -10.78
N ILE A 783 -8.46 -13.53 -11.25
CA ILE A 783 -9.26 -12.30 -11.49
C ILE A 783 -10.37 -12.55 -12.52
N SER A 784 -10.10 -13.34 -13.56
CA SER A 784 -11.09 -13.68 -14.60
C SER A 784 -12.31 -14.39 -14.03
N ARG A 785 -12.11 -15.33 -13.10
CA ARG A 785 -13.16 -16.09 -12.41
C ARG A 785 -13.96 -15.18 -11.47
N LEU A 786 -13.27 -14.34 -10.69
CA LEU A 786 -13.92 -13.33 -9.84
C LEU A 786 -14.86 -12.45 -10.65
N ARG A 787 -14.37 -11.91 -11.78
CA ARG A 787 -15.19 -11.07 -12.68
C ARG A 787 -16.39 -11.80 -13.23
N ALA A 788 -16.22 -13.06 -13.67
CA ALA A 788 -17.29 -13.88 -14.23
C ALA A 788 -18.40 -14.17 -13.19
N VAL A 789 -18.01 -14.48 -11.95
CA VAL A 789 -18.93 -14.71 -10.84
C VAL A 789 -19.63 -13.41 -10.42
N TYR A 790 -18.89 -12.29 -10.27
CA TYR A 790 -19.49 -10.99 -9.93
C TYR A 790 -20.67 -10.61 -10.84
N LYS A 791 -20.52 -10.78 -12.17
CA LYS A 791 -21.58 -10.44 -13.15
C LYS A 791 -22.91 -11.15 -12.83
N ARG A 792 -22.82 -12.38 -12.32
CA ARG A 792 -23.97 -13.26 -12.03
C ARG A 792 -24.55 -13.04 -10.64
N LEU A 793 -23.74 -12.57 -9.69
CA LEU A 793 -24.16 -12.34 -8.30
C LEU A 793 -24.76 -10.95 -8.06
N VAL A 794 -24.28 -9.93 -8.78
CA VAL A 794 -24.60 -8.53 -8.42
C VAL A 794 -26.10 -8.24 -8.45
N ARG A 795 -26.86 -8.75 -9.43
CA ARG A 795 -28.30 -8.52 -9.52
C ARG A 795 -29.10 -9.32 -8.47
N PRO A 796 -28.92 -10.66 -8.34
CA PRO A 796 -29.68 -11.44 -7.36
C PRO A 796 -29.45 -10.99 -5.91
N LEU A 797 -28.20 -10.62 -5.55
CA LEU A 797 -27.90 -10.13 -4.21
C LEU A 797 -28.52 -8.75 -3.95
N ALA A 798 -28.44 -7.84 -4.93
CA ALA A 798 -29.09 -6.53 -4.82
C ALA A 798 -30.61 -6.64 -4.63
N GLN A 799 -31.28 -7.58 -5.31
CA GLN A 799 -32.72 -7.84 -5.14
C GLN A 799 -33.08 -8.32 -3.72
N LYS A 800 -32.11 -8.87 -2.99
CA LYS A 800 -32.25 -9.31 -1.60
C LYS A 800 -31.71 -8.30 -0.60
N GLY A 801 -31.32 -7.10 -1.05
CA GLY A 801 -30.79 -6.04 -0.19
C GLY A 801 -29.37 -6.29 0.32
N LEU A 802 -28.60 -7.18 -0.33
CA LEU A 802 -27.22 -7.49 0.07
C LEU A 802 -26.22 -6.77 -0.85
N PRO A 803 -25.49 -5.75 -0.35
CA PRO A 803 -24.48 -5.06 -1.14
C PRO A 803 -23.36 -6.01 -1.56
N LEU A 804 -22.99 -6.01 -2.84
CA LEU A 804 -21.82 -6.73 -3.33
C LEU A 804 -20.72 -5.75 -3.73
N TYR A 805 -19.51 -5.97 -3.23
CA TYR A 805 -18.29 -5.27 -3.59
C TYR A 805 -17.30 -6.26 -4.22
N ALA A 806 -16.49 -5.81 -5.17
CA ALA A 806 -15.55 -6.67 -5.87
C ALA A 806 -14.26 -5.96 -6.29
N GLN A 807 -13.13 -6.53 -5.85
CA GLN A 807 -11.81 -6.15 -6.32
C GLN A 807 -11.70 -6.33 -7.84
N HIS A 808 -11.00 -5.41 -8.52
CA HIS A 808 -10.82 -5.41 -9.99
C HIS A 808 -12.10 -5.22 -10.82
N VAL A 809 -13.24 -4.92 -10.18
CA VAL A 809 -14.50 -4.56 -10.85
C VAL A 809 -14.95 -3.18 -10.42
N ASP A 810 -15.10 -2.96 -9.11
CA ASP A 810 -15.45 -1.65 -8.59
C ASP A 810 -14.29 -0.67 -8.80
N PRO A 811 -14.56 0.61 -9.15
CA PRO A 811 -13.53 1.61 -9.36
C PRO A 811 -12.98 2.14 -8.03
N ILE A 812 -12.79 1.30 -7.02
CA ILE A 812 -12.35 1.66 -5.67
C ILE A 812 -11.12 0.79 -5.34
N ASP A 813 -10.15 1.35 -4.61
CA ASP A 813 -8.98 0.58 -4.18
C ASP A 813 -9.36 -0.48 -3.14
N THR A 814 -8.54 -1.54 -3.07
CA THR A 814 -8.80 -2.69 -2.19
C THR A 814 -8.95 -2.30 -0.71
N GLY A 815 -8.18 -1.31 -0.23
CA GLY A 815 -8.25 -0.87 1.17
C GLY A 815 -9.60 -0.25 1.51
N THR A 816 -10.06 0.68 0.68
CA THR A 816 -11.40 1.26 0.82
C THR A 816 -12.50 0.20 0.69
N LEU A 817 -12.38 -0.76 -0.23
CA LEU A 817 -13.37 -1.84 -0.36
C LEU A 817 -13.48 -2.68 0.93
N VAL A 818 -12.36 -2.99 1.57
CA VAL A 818 -12.33 -3.67 2.88
C VAL A 818 -12.95 -2.79 3.97
N ASP A 819 -12.64 -1.50 3.99
CA ASP A 819 -13.22 -0.56 4.95
C ASP A 819 -14.76 -0.43 4.77
N MET A 820 -15.25 -0.43 3.51
CA MET A 820 -16.68 -0.46 3.20
C MET A 820 -17.35 -1.76 3.64
N PHE A 821 -16.72 -2.90 3.35
CA PHE A 821 -17.19 -4.22 3.80
C PHE A 821 -17.23 -4.33 5.33
N ARG A 822 -16.25 -3.74 6.02
CA ARG A 822 -16.23 -3.67 7.50
C ARG A 822 -17.34 -2.79 8.08
N ALA A 823 -17.72 -1.74 7.38
CA ALA A 823 -18.71 -0.77 7.87
C ALA A 823 -20.16 -1.23 7.64
N GLU A 824 -20.40 -2.12 6.68
CA GLU A 824 -21.73 -2.58 6.29
C GLU A 824 -21.93 -4.06 6.64
N ARG A 825 -22.72 -4.31 7.69
CA ARG A 825 -22.93 -5.64 8.31
C ARG A 825 -23.28 -6.75 7.30
N ASP A 826 -24.16 -6.44 6.35
CA ASP A 826 -24.73 -7.42 5.42
C ASP A 826 -24.10 -7.33 4.01
N ALA A 827 -23.02 -6.57 3.87
CA ALA A 827 -22.28 -6.53 2.61
C ALA A 827 -21.54 -7.83 2.33
N CYS A 828 -21.21 -8.05 1.07
CA CYS A 828 -20.38 -9.14 0.58
C CYS A 828 -19.20 -8.57 -0.19
N LEU A 829 -18.03 -9.19 -0.08
CA LEU A 829 -16.82 -8.79 -0.79
C LEU A 829 -16.26 -9.96 -1.60
N LEU A 830 -15.94 -9.72 -2.88
CA LEU A 830 -15.18 -10.65 -3.70
C LEU A 830 -13.73 -10.14 -3.86
N GLY A 831 -12.75 -11.00 -3.63
CA GLY A 831 -11.34 -10.65 -3.63
C GLY A 831 -10.42 -11.77 -4.11
N THR A 832 -9.15 -11.41 -4.28
CA THR A 832 -8.05 -12.36 -4.55
C THR A 832 -7.17 -12.55 -3.31
N ASP A 833 -6.01 -13.20 -3.44
CA ASP A 833 -5.02 -13.37 -2.35
C ASP A 833 -4.69 -12.04 -1.63
N ALA A 834 -4.64 -10.91 -2.35
CA ALA A 834 -4.39 -9.60 -1.74
C ALA A 834 -5.45 -9.19 -0.70
N VAL A 835 -6.71 -9.58 -0.91
CA VAL A 835 -7.79 -9.32 0.07
C VAL A 835 -7.65 -10.27 1.27
N ARG A 836 -7.28 -11.54 1.07
CA ARG A 836 -7.04 -12.50 2.16
C ARG A 836 -6.03 -11.97 3.18
N ASP A 837 -4.93 -11.40 2.70
CA ASP A 837 -3.84 -10.96 3.56
C ASP A 837 -4.15 -9.61 4.25
N GLY A 838 -4.94 -8.76 3.58
CA GLY A 838 -5.25 -7.40 4.02
C GLY A 838 -6.58 -7.21 4.76
N VAL A 839 -7.45 -8.21 4.82
CA VAL A 839 -8.76 -8.12 5.49
C VAL A 839 -8.62 -8.30 7.00
N ASP A 840 -9.21 -7.37 7.76
CA ASP A 840 -9.42 -7.49 9.21
C ASP A 840 -10.81 -6.96 9.56
N VAL A 841 -11.79 -7.86 9.52
CA VAL A 841 -13.21 -7.55 9.68
C VAL A 841 -13.75 -8.41 10.82
N PRO A 842 -13.79 -7.86 12.05
CA PRO A 842 -14.35 -8.58 13.19
C PRO A 842 -15.87 -8.46 13.27
N GLY A 843 -16.50 -9.41 13.96
CA GLY A 843 -17.94 -9.46 14.21
C GLY A 843 -18.78 -9.85 12.99
N ASP A 844 -20.08 -9.57 13.09
CA ASP A 844 -21.13 -9.95 12.12
C ASP A 844 -20.90 -9.52 10.66
N SER A 845 -19.99 -8.58 10.42
CA SER A 845 -19.64 -8.13 9.07
C SER A 845 -18.85 -9.19 8.29
N LEU A 846 -18.24 -10.16 8.97
CA LEU A 846 -17.63 -11.33 8.33
C LEU A 846 -18.02 -12.62 9.07
N ARG A 847 -18.98 -13.34 8.50
CA ARG A 847 -19.56 -14.58 9.02
C ARG A 847 -19.44 -15.77 8.07
N LEU A 848 -19.05 -15.53 6.83
CA LEU A 848 -18.84 -16.57 5.84
C LEU A 848 -17.60 -16.27 4.99
N ILE A 849 -16.68 -17.23 4.89
CA ILE A 849 -15.61 -17.21 3.88
C ILE A 849 -15.85 -18.36 2.91
N VAL A 850 -15.83 -18.07 1.60
CA VAL A 850 -15.94 -19.07 0.55
C VAL A 850 -14.68 -19.04 -0.31
N LEU A 851 -14.00 -20.18 -0.44
CA LEU A 851 -12.88 -20.38 -1.37
C LEU A 851 -13.37 -21.09 -2.62
N ASP A 852 -13.03 -20.55 -3.79
CA ASP A 852 -13.36 -21.20 -5.07
C ASP A 852 -12.48 -22.44 -5.37
N ARG A 853 -11.25 -22.44 -4.84
CA ARG A 853 -10.24 -23.49 -5.04
C ARG A 853 -9.31 -23.60 -3.83
N VAL A 854 -8.68 -24.77 -3.67
CA VAL A 854 -7.52 -24.92 -2.78
C VAL A 854 -6.38 -24.01 -3.30
N PRO A 855 -5.71 -23.22 -2.43
CA PRO A 855 -4.74 -22.21 -2.85
C PRO A 855 -3.34 -22.81 -3.12
N TRP A 856 -3.19 -23.57 -4.20
CA TRP A 856 -1.93 -24.26 -4.60
C TRP A 856 -0.76 -23.34 -4.98
N GLY A 857 -0.99 -22.03 -5.14
CA GLY A 857 -0.01 -21.13 -5.73
C GLY A 857 0.02 -21.18 -7.25
N THR A 858 0.61 -20.14 -7.84
CA THR A 858 0.84 -20.07 -9.29
C THR A 858 2.13 -20.80 -9.60
N PRO A 859 2.14 -21.73 -10.57
CA PRO A 859 3.34 -22.50 -10.90
C PRO A 859 4.32 -21.63 -11.72
N THR A 860 5.09 -20.80 -11.04
CA THR A 860 6.12 -19.96 -11.68
C THR A 860 7.48 -20.65 -11.72
N ILE A 861 8.42 -20.12 -12.49
CA ILE A 861 9.82 -20.57 -12.54
C ILE A 861 10.46 -20.47 -11.15
N LEU A 862 10.22 -19.37 -10.44
CA LEU A 862 10.67 -19.17 -9.07
C LEU A 862 10.10 -20.25 -8.13
N GLU A 863 8.79 -20.53 -8.23
CA GLU A 863 8.14 -21.57 -7.42
C GLU A 863 8.68 -22.96 -7.75
N ARG A 864 8.95 -23.26 -9.03
CA ARG A 864 9.58 -24.52 -9.46
C ARG A 864 10.98 -24.68 -8.83
N ALA A 865 11.80 -23.63 -8.87
CA ALA A 865 13.14 -23.65 -8.28
C ALA A 865 13.10 -23.81 -6.74
N ARG A 866 12.23 -23.06 -6.06
CA ARG A 866 12.03 -23.18 -4.60
C ARG A 866 11.48 -24.53 -4.21
N ARG A 867 10.52 -25.08 -4.95
CA ARG A 867 10.01 -26.43 -4.74
C ARG A 867 11.14 -27.45 -4.83
N GLN A 868 12.07 -27.32 -5.78
CA GLN A 868 13.22 -28.21 -5.88
C GLN A 868 14.19 -28.05 -4.69
N ALA A 869 14.45 -26.82 -4.24
CA ALA A 869 15.38 -26.54 -3.15
C ALA A 869 14.85 -26.91 -1.75
N PHE A 870 13.55 -26.74 -1.50
CA PHE A 870 12.94 -26.88 -0.17
C PHE A 870 12.16 -28.18 0.04
N GLY A 871 12.53 -29.27 -0.64
CA GLY A 871 11.97 -30.60 -0.34
C GLY A 871 10.72 -30.99 -1.14
N GLY A 872 10.54 -30.43 -2.33
CA GLY A 872 9.59 -30.91 -3.32
C GLY A 872 8.13 -30.74 -2.89
N GLN A 873 7.40 -31.86 -2.83
CA GLN A 873 5.99 -31.84 -2.47
C GLN A 873 5.73 -31.30 -1.05
N ALA A 874 6.67 -31.49 -0.12
CA ALA A 874 6.53 -31.01 1.26
C ALA A 874 6.42 -29.47 1.32
N TYR A 875 7.23 -28.76 0.52
CA TYR A 875 7.18 -27.30 0.39
C TYR A 875 5.84 -26.80 -0.18
N THR A 876 5.34 -27.47 -1.24
CA THR A 876 4.03 -27.14 -1.80
C THR A 876 2.93 -27.35 -0.77
N ASP A 877 2.93 -28.49 -0.08
CA ASP A 877 1.89 -28.83 0.89
C ASP A 877 1.90 -27.86 2.09
N MET A 878 3.08 -27.48 2.56
CA MET A 878 3.29 -26.45 3.59
C MET A 878 2.73 -25.10 3.16
N THR A 879 3.03 -24.64 1.95
CA THR A 879 2.54 -23.36 1.40
C THR A 879 1.01 -23.35 1.34
N VAL A 880 0.39 -24.46 0.91
CA VAL A 880 -1.08 -24.60 0.91
C VAL A 880 -1.65 -24.54 2.34
N ARG A 881 -1.07 -25.27 3.30
CA ARG A 881 -1.53 -25.25 4.70
C ARG A 881 -1.48 -23.84 5.29
N LEU A 882 -0.39 -23.11 5.07
CA LEU A 882 -0.22 -21.76 5.57
C LEU A 882 -1.25 -20.78 4.98
N ARG A 883 -1.49 -20.83 3.67
CA ARG A 883 -2.50 -19.99 3.00
C ARG A 883 -3.92 -20.29 3.48
N LEU A 884 -4.25 -21.56 3.70
CA LEU A 884 -5.54 -21.96 4.28
C LEU A 884 -5.69 -21.46 5.72
N ARG A 885 -4.64 -21.60 6.55
CA ARG A 885 -4.66 -21.12 7.93
C ARG A 885 -4.82 -19.61 8.01
N GLN A 886 -4.12 -18.86 7.14
CA GLN A 886 -4.28 -17.41 7.03
C GLN A 886 -5.70 -17.01 6.62
N ALA A 887 -6.29 -17.70 5.64
CA ALA A 887 -7.67 -17.43 5.21
C ALA A 887 -8.67 -17.72 6.33
N PHE A 888 -8.57 -18.88 6.97
CA PHE A 888 -9.43 -19.26 8.10
C PHE A 888 -9.27 -18.30 9.28
N GLY A 889 -8.04 -17.89 9.58
CA GLY A 889 -7.73 -16.97 10.66
C GLY A 889 -8.41 -15.60 10.53
N ARG A 890 -8.96 -15.24 9.36
CA ARG A 890 -9.76 -14.02 9.14
C ARG A 890 -11.20 -14.14 9.63
N LEU A 891 -11.72 -15.36 9.79
CA LEU A 891 -13.11 -15.61 10.17
C LEU A 891 -13.39 -15.28 11.63
N ILE A 892 -12.50 -15.67 12.54
CA ILE A 892 -12.67 -15.51 13.99
C ILE A 892 -11.53 -14.64 14.53
N ARG A 893 -11.88 -13.41 14.97
CA ARG A 893 -10.94 -12.37 15.41
C ARG A 893 -11.20 -11.89 16.83
N ARG A 894 -12.42 -12.10 17.34
CA ARG A 894 -12.88 -11.73 18.69
C ARG A 894 -13.75 -12.86 19.26
N GLU A 895 -13.93 -12.87 20.58
CA GLU A 895 -14.65 -13.93 21.30
C GLU A 895 -16.10 -14.14 20.82
N GLY A 896 -16.79 -13.07 20.43
CA GLY A 896 -18.16 -13.12 19.91
C GLY A 896 -18.28 -13.44 18.41
N ASP A 897 -17.16 -13.62 17.70
CA ASP A 897 -17.21 -13.91 16.27
C ASP A 897 -17.70 -15.33 16.02
N ARG A 898 -18.57 -15.50 15.03
CA ARG A 898 -19.10 -16.80 14.63
C ARG A 898 -19.23 -16.87 13.11
N GLY A 899 -18.84 -17.98 12.51
CA GLY A 899 -18.99 -18.12 11.06
C GLY A 899 -18.61 -19.45 10.43
N ALA A 900 -18.84 -19.57 9.13
CA ALA A 900 -18.54 -20.76 8.35
C ALA A 900 -17.40 -20.51 7.35
N PHE A 901 -16.56 -21.53 7.15
CA PHE A 901 -15.50 -21.57 6.16
C PHE A 901 -15.82 -22.65 5.13
N VAL A 902 -16.13 -22.25 3.90
CA VAL A 902 -16.57 -23.14 2.83
C VAL A 902 -15.52 -23.22 1.73
N VAL A 903 -15.20 -24.43 1.29
CA VAL A 903 -14.29 -24.69 0.17
C VAL A 903 -15.05 -25.42 -0.94
N LEU A 904 -15.19 -24.77 -2.10
CA LEU A 904 -15.87 -25.32 -3.28
C LEU A 904 -14.94 -26.20 -4.15
N ASP A 905 -14.01 -26.90 -3.51
CA ASP A 905 -13.02 -27.75 -4.18
C ASP A 905 -12.84 -29.08 -3.43
N PRO A 906 -13.37 -30.20 -3.97
CA PRO A 906 -13.31 -31.50 -3.31
C PRO A 906 -11.87 -32.01 -3.14
N ARG A 907 -10.90 -31.42 -3.87
CA ARG A 907 -9.48 -31.78 -3.83
C ARG A 907 -8.76 -31.31 -2.57
N LEU A 908 -9.45 -30.63 -1.63
CA LEU A 908 -8.88 -30.37 -0.31
C LEU A 908 -8.57 -31.71 0.37
N ALA A 909 -7.32 -32.15 0.34
CA ALA A 909 -6.88 -33.42 0.89
C ALA A 909 -6.76 -33.38 2.42
N SER A 910 -6.89 -34.53 3.09
CA SER A 910 -6.79 -34.64 4.56
C SER A 910 -5.48 -34.08 5.14
N ARG A 911 -4.38 -34.15 4.37
CA ARG A 911 -3.07 -33.58 4.77
C ARG A 911 -3.04 -32.05 4.86
N PHE A 912 -4.03 -31.36 4.29
CA PHE A 912 -4.18 -29.91 4.43
C PHE A 912 -5.05 -29.51 5.62
N CYS A 913 -5.79 -30.46 6.20
CA CYS A 913 -6.72 -30.19 7.28
C CYS A 913 -6.04 -29.74 8.57
N THR A 914 -4.73 -30.01 8.74
CA THR A 914 -3.94 -29.47 9.86
C THR A 914 -3.69 -27.96 9.76
N ALA A 915 -4.10 -27.32 8.65
CA ALA A 915 -4.20 -25.87 8.57
C ALA A 915 -5.20 -25.29 9.59
N PHE A 916 -6.23 -26.05 9.96
CA PHE A 916 -7.31 -25.60 10.84
C PHE A 916 -7.03 -25.92 12.33
N PRO A 917 -7.70 -25.24 13.26
CA PRO A 917 -7.53 -25.49 14.70
C PRO A 917 -7.75 -26.97 15.08
N PRO A 918 -6.99 -27.50 16.05
CA PRO A 918 -7.10 -28.89 16.48
C PRO A 918 -8.52 -29.30 16.92
N GLY A 919 -8.93 -30.50 16.51
CA GLY A 919 -10.23 -31.06 16.87
C GLY A 919 -11.41 -30.49 16.10
N MET A 920 -11.18 -29.68 15.07
CA MET A 920 -12.24 -29.23 14.17
C MET A 920 -12.70 -30.36 13.25
N ARG A 921 -14.02 -30.52 13.13
CA ARG A 921 -14.64 -31.44 12.17
C ARG A 921 -14.77 -30.76 10.82
N ILE A 922 -14.39 -31.46 9.76
CA ILE A 922 -14.49 -31.01 8.38
C ILE A 922 -15.60 -31.80 7.71
N GLU A 923 -16.70 -31.13 7.42
CA GLU A 923 -17.87 -31.73 6.80
C GLU A 923 -17.69 -31.74 5.29
N ARG A 924 -17.73 -32.92 4.67
CA ARG A 924 -17.69 -33.07 3.20
C ARG A 924 -19.08 -33.46 2.72
N VAL A 925 -19.79 -32.50 2.12
CA VAL A 925 -21.21 -32.64 1.82
C VAL A 925 -21.56 -32.04 0.46
N GLY A 926 -22.79 -32.29 -0.01
CA GLY A 926 -23.31 -31.61 -1.19
C GLY A 926 -23.67 -30.15 -0.92
N LEU A 927 -23.92 -29.38 -1.98
CA LEU A 927 -24.19 -27.94 -1.88
C LEU A 927 -25.43 -27.64 -1.03
N VAL A 928 -26.49 -28.45 -1.14
CA VAL A 928 -27.73 -28.27 -0.38
C VAL A 928 -27.48 -28.39 1.12
N ASP A 929 -26.83 -29.46 1.56
CA ASP A 929 -26.47 -29.67 2.97
C ASP A 929 -25.54 -28.56 3.47
N ALA A 930 -24.59 -28.11 2.65
CA ALA A 930 -23.71 -27.00 2.99
C ALA A 930 -24.48 -25.69 3.22
N ILE A 931 -25.46 -25.38 2.38
CA ILE A 931 -26.34 -24.21 2.52
C ILE A 931 -27.14 -24.30 3.82
N ASP A 932 -27.71 -25.46 4.13
CA ASP A 932 -28.50 -25.65 5.35
C ASP A 932 -27.61 -25.54 6.60
N MET A 933 -26.42 -26.15 6.59
CA MET A 933 -25.44 -26.00 7.66
C MET A 933 -25.02 -24.54 7.88
N VAL A 934 -24.77 -23.77 6.81
CA VAL A 934 -24.43 -22.34 6.90
C VAL A 934 -25.60 -21.55 7.47
N ARG A 935 -26.81 -21.78 6.97
CA ARG A 935 -28.02 -21.11 7.43
C ARG A 935 -28.26 -21.37 8.91
N ASP A 936 -28.30 -22.63 9.31
CA ASP A 936 -28.58 -23.06 10.68
C ASP A 936 -27.51 -22.54 11.63
N PHE A 937 -26.23 -22.62 11.22
CA PHE A 937 -25.14 -22.17 12.07
C PHE A 937 -25.12 -20.66 12.24
N ILE A 938 -25.40 -19.86 11.20
CA ILE A 938 -25.35 -18.39 11.32
C ILE A 938 -26.62 -17.85 12.00
N GLN A 939 -27.78 -18.48 11.81
CA GLN A 939 -29.06 -17.98 12.30
C GLN A 939 -29.45 -18.51 13.68
N SER A 940 -28.81 -19.58 14.18
CA SER A 940 -29.05 -20.04 15.54
C SER A 940 -28.60 -18.98 16.56
N PRO A 941 -29.39 -18.68 17.61
CA PRO A 941 -28.90 -17.86 18.71
C PRO A 941 -27.63 -18.46 19.31
N ALA A 942 -26.69 -17.59 19.68
CA ALA A 942 -25.41 -17.98 20.28
C ALA A 942 -25.61 -18.61 21.66
#